data_AF-A0A7K2BZ26-F1
#
_entry.id   AF-A0A7K2BZ26-F1
#
_cell.length_a   1.000
_cell.length_b   1.000
_cell.length_c   1.000
_cell.angle_alpha   90.00
_cell.angle_beta   90.00
_cell.angle_gamma   90.00
#
_symmetry.space_group_name_H-M   'P 1'
#
loop_
_entity.id
_entity.type
_entity.pdbx_description
1 polymer ?
#
loop_
_entity_poly.entity_id
_entity_poly.type
_entity_poly.pdbx_seq_one_letter_code
_entity_poly.pdbx_strand_id
1 'polypeptide(L)'
;MQKPKIESGIASYDSSEIMLSLMPEGGCKCWPTPSVASVGCSIRCIHPISNWSCGSKAAWCTNVGAWCQALMIPVIILLSTLVPWKAQAQNSLEDDWLALVALYDSTSGYQWRNNDNWSGATDTMPDAQTLDSWYGVTVDMQAGRVSELRLGDNRLNGKLPPQIGKLTHLEYLGLRDNYLSDEIPSEIGWLTHLKYLSLWSSDLVGDIPAEIWTLTELKVLNIGDNYELGGIIPPEVGNLTALDTLIVNWGKVSGGLPEEIGSLSNLRLLEIQQNQLVGKLPSSMTNMSQLAHLNFQGQELCAPREAAFQAWLASVDEVYGETCSVDRFPSHLGARIECTDGKAGEFECKNVELLSHLSKKDMGAEHRILVNDIWGWTDPETNQEYALVGKENSVAIVDVTDQMNPVYLGSLPSHDPEAVAIWRDMKVYRNHMFVVADAQGRENGMQIFDLTQLRGVDRATLPATFIETANYQGIGSAHNVFVHEETGYAYLAGSRGGRGRCGVGLHIVNVQDPMNPTFAGCHHEPQVGRSFSPGYVHDVQCVIYRGPDATYHGREICVAPSETAINIVDVTDKSNTVSVAVMTYPLVAYSHQGWFTDDHRYFIANDELDEANFRDSFTFRGTRTLFWDLEDLDDPILLMEYFSPVKTTDHNLYVRGNYAYLSNYESGLRILDIEDISNPVEVAYFDTDPVSNRVSFEYGAWSSYPHFKSGIVVVSSMEQGLFVLQPTTLTITGAEQDVEVPEAFSLGGNYPNPFNPSTRITFDLPASAEVTLLVFDTQGRLVKALPGQQFGAGARKSIEFSGEGLASGTYVYRLMAVMEHDAAVRAGVMTLVR
;
A
#
# COMPACT_ATOMS: atom_id res chain seq x y z
N MET A 1 77.02 -12.76 0.04
CA MET A 1 77.43 -11.58 -0.77
C MET A 1 76.18 -10.97 -1.40
N GLN A 2 76.17 -9.67 -1.68
CA GLN A 2 75.26 -8.88 -2.56
C GLN A 2 73.75 -9.26 -2.73
N LYS A 3 72.88 -8.30 -2.33
CA LYS A 3 71.56 -7.95 -2.94
C LYS A 3 71.75 -7.40 -4.38
N PRO A 4 70.75 -7.12 -5.28
CA PRO A 4 69.31 -6.75 -5.09
C PRO A 4 68.34 -7.48 -6.08
N LYS A 5 67.15 -7.04 -6.58
CA LYS A 5 66.36 -5.77 -6.51
C LYS A 5 64.83 -5.96 -6.83
N ILE A 6 63.95 -5.54 -5.92
CA ILE A 6 62.78 -4.62 -6.06
C ILE A 6 61.71 -4.77 -7.20
N GLU A 7 60.42 -4.77 -6.79
CA GLU A 7 59.12 -4.46 -7.49
C GLU A 7 58.73 -5.27 -8.75
N SER A 8 57.46 -5.56 -9.08
CA SER A 8 56.09 -5.10 -8.68
C SER A 8 55.10 -6.31 -8.65
N GLY A 9 53.78 -6.27 -8.37
CA GLY A 9 52.71 -5.26 -8.36
C GLY A 9 51.39 -5.84 -7.77
N ILE A 10 50.22 -5.23 -8.04
CA ILE A 10 48.97 -5.36 -7.23
C ILE A 10 47.96 -6.40 -7.76
N ALA A 11 47.32 -7.16 -6.86
CA ALA A 11 45.92 -7.64 -6.99
C ALA A 11 45.36 -8.10 -5.61
N SER A 12 44.07 -7.88 -5.36
CA SER A 12 43.30 -8.39 -4.21
C SER A 12 42.34 -9.50 -4.65
N TYR A 13 41.95 -10.41 -3.75
CA TYR A 13 40.65 -11.11 -3.81
C TYR A 13 40.22 -11.66 -2.44
N ASP A 14 38.91 -11.83 -2.32
CA ASP A 14 38.14 -12.36 -1.18
C ASP A 14 38.09 -13.92 -1.19
N SER A 15 37.66 -14.55 -0.07
CA SER A 15 37.35 -15.98 -0.03
C SER A 15 36.41 -16.40 1.12
N SER A 16 35.16 -16.71 0.75
CA SER A 16 34.33 -17.75 1.39
C SER A 16 34.87 -19.17 1.00
N GLU A 17 34.39 -20.35 1.45
CA GLU A 17 33.19 -20.76 2.20
C GLU A 17 33.35 -22.21 2.76
N ILE A 18 32.30 -22.74 3.43
CA ILE A 18 31.91 -24.16 3.60
C ILE A 18 32.80 -25.13 4.44
N MET A 19 32.21 -25.69 5.50
CA MET A 19 32.05 -27.15 5.74
C MET A 19 31.06 -27.43 6.89
N LEU A 20 30.37 -28.59 6.89
CA LEU A 20 29.17 -28.83 7.73
C LEU A 20 29.08 -30.25 8.35
N SER A 21 28.34 -30.39 9.47
CA SER A 21 28.00 -31.62 10.23
C SER A 21 29.16 -32.28 11.00
N LEU A 22 29.00 -32.89 12.20
CA LEU A 22 27.90 -33.70 12.75
C LEU A 22 27.56 -33.43 14.24
N MET A 23 26.41 -33.95 14.68
CA MET A 23 25.79 -33.91 16.04
C MET A 23 26.30 -35.05 16.98
N PRO A 24 25.96 -35.14 18.30
CA PRO A 24 24.77 -34.59 18.99
C PRO A 24 24.88 -34.04 20.44
N GLU A 25 23.72 -33.62 20.96
CA GLU A 25 23.28 -33.51 22.37
C GLU A 25 23.93 -32.50 23.35
N GLY A 26 23.16 -31.44 23.65
CA GLY A 26 22.79 -31.13 25.05
C GLY A 26 23.77 -30.34 25.92
N GLY A 27 23.81 -29.00 25.79
CA GLY A 27 24.37 -28.13 26.83
C GLY A 27 24.53 -26.66 26.46
N CYS A 28 24.01 -25.76 27.30
CA CYS A 28 24.23 -24.32 27.15
C CYS A 28 25.70 -23.95 27.41
N LYS A 29 26.25 -23.01 26.65
CA LYS A 29 27.57 -22.39 26.90
C LYS A 29 27.47 -20.88 26.81
N CYS A 30 27.67 -20.21 27.94
CA CYS A 30 27.94 -18.78 27.98
C CYS A 30 29.44 -18.55 27.74
N TRP A 31 29.79 -17.49 27.01
CA TRP A 31 31.16 -16.95 26.94
C TRP A 31 31.21 -15.63 27.73
N PRO A 32 32.25 -15.39 28.55
CA PRO A 32 32.34 -14.17 29.35
C PRO A 32 33.00 -13.02 28.57
N THR A 33 32.38 -11.85 28.56
CA THR A 33 33.03 -10.57 28.27
C THR A 33 33.51 -9.91 29.58
N PRO A 34 34.60 -9.12 29.57
CA PRO A 34 35.25 -8.65 30.79
C PRO A 34 34.80 -7.24 31.24
N SER A 35 33.81 -7.16 32.13
CA SER A 35 33.69 -6.04 33.08
C SER A 35 33.07 -6.50 34.41
N VAL A 36 33.35 -5.76 35.49
CA VAL A 36 32.99 -6.07 36.88
C VAL A 36 32.51 -4.75 37.50
N ALA A 37 31.35 -4.65 38.18
CA ALA A 37 30.78 -5.64 39.09
C ALA A 37 29.23 -5.75 39.09
N SER A 38 28.71 -6.98 38.94
CA SER A 38 27.78 -7.69 39.87
C SER A 38 26.62 -6.90 40.54
N VAL A 39 25.33 -7.32 40.52
CA VAL A 39 24.64 -8.51 39.96
C VAL A 39 23.18 -8.14 39.63
N GLY A 40 22.63 -8.60 38.50
CA GLY A 40 21.19 -8.59 38.24
C GLY A 40 20.88 -9.36 36.95
N CYS A 41 20.28 -10.56 37.05
CA CYS A 41 20.08 -11.43 35.89
C CYS A 41 18.63 -11.34 35.38
N SER A 42 18.47 -11.02 34.09
CA SER A 42 17.19 -11.17 33.38
C SER A 42 17.41 -12.06 32.15
N ILE A 43 16.53 -13.04 31.96
CA ILE A 43 16.54 -13.95 30.81
C ILE A 43 15.23 -13.73 30.05
N ARG A 44 15.32 -13.24 28.82
CA ARG A 44 14.22 -13.33 27.85
C ARG A 44 14.48 -14.53 26.93
N CYS A 45 13.48 -15.40 26.79
CA CYS A 45 13.47 -16.46 25.79
C CYS A 45 12.68 -16.00 24.55
N ILE A 46 13.00 -16.56 23.39
CA ILE A 46 12.39 -16.22 22.10
C ILE A 46 11.53 -17.41 21.62
N HIS A 47 10.32 -17.09 21.14
CA HIS A 47 9.25 -17.94 20.58
C HIS A 47 8.59 -19.03 21.47
N PRO A 48 7.24 -19.14 21.44
CA PRO A 48 6.48 -20.23 22.05
C PRO A 48 5.77 -21.16 21.04
N ILE A 49 5.89 -22.49 21.22
CA ILE A 49 4.89 -23.48 20.76
C ILE A 49 4.62 -24.46 21.94
N SER A 50 3.43 -25.05 22.00
CA SER A 50 2.76 -25.38 23.25
C SER A 50 2.80 -26.85 23.73
N ASN A 51 2.57 -27.01 25.05
CA ASN A 51 1.95 -28.16 25.72
C ASN A 51 2.66 -29.53 25.72
N TRP A 52 3.22 -29.90 26.89
CA TRP A 52 2.70 -31.00 27.73
C TRP A 52 3.14 -30.80 29.20
N SER A 53 2.58 -31.57 30.16
CA SER A 53 2.34 -31.06 31.52
C SER A 53 3.04 -31.76 32.70
N CYS A 54 3.34 -30.97 33.75
CA CYS A 54 3.44 -31.32 35.18
C CYS A 54 4.70 -32.13 35.66
N GLY A 55 5.36 -31.70 36.76
CA GLY A 55 6.65 -32.30 37.19
C GLY A 55 7.10 -32.21 38.68
N SER A 56 6.71 -31.19 39.45
CA SER A 56 6.87 -31.03 40.92
C SER A 56 8.25 -30.66 41.55
N LYS A 57 8.14 -30.04 42.75
CA LYS A 57 9.15 -29.83 43.83
C LYS A 57 10.24 -28.74 43.69
N ALA A 58 10.01 -27.64 44.39
CA ALA A 58 11.03 -26.68 44.86
C ALA A 58 11.27 -26.83 46.37
N ALA A 59 12.50 -26.57 46.85
CA ALA A 59 12.85 -26.21 48.24
C ALA A 59 14.37 -25.87 48.36
N TRP A 60 14.77 -25.20 49.45
CA TRP A 60 16.15 -24.78 49.83
C TRP A 60 16.74 -23.67 48.92
N CYS A 61 17.27 -22.52 49.40
CA CYS A 61 17.54 -22.04 50.77
C CYS A 61 17.30 -20.52 50.92
N THR A 62 17.07 -20.06 52.15
CA THR A 62 16.99 -18.62 52.54
C THR A 62 17.52 -18.39 53.96
N ASN A 63 17.94 -17.15 54.27
CA ASN A 63 18.57 -16.69 55.53
C ASN A 63 20.03 -17.19 55.72
N VAL A 64 20.92 -16.54 56.48
CA VAL A 64 20.76 -15.42 57.45
C VAL A 64 21.80 -14.31 57.17
N GLY A 65 21.45 -13.04 57.41
CA GLY A 65 22.41 -11.96 57.59
C GLY A 65 22.17 -11.20 58.90
N ALA A 66 23.12 -11.22 59.84
CA ALA A 66 23.04 -10.47 61.10
C ALA A 66 24.41 -10.35 61.82
N TRP A 67 24.83 -9.10 62.07
CA TRP A 67 25.65 -8.63 63.22
C TRP A 67 26.91 -9.41 63.64
N CYS A 68 28.09 -8.81 63.39
CA CYS A 68 28.99 -8.39 64.49
C CYS A 68 30.02 -7.34 64.03
N GLN A 69 30.48 -6.50 64.95
CA GLN A 69 31.48 -5.45 64.72
C GLN A 69 32.84 -5.78 65.38
N ALA A 70 33.85 -4.96 65.07
CA ALA A 70 34.89 -4.45 65.99
C ALA A 70 36.37 -4.87 65.79
N LEU A 71 37.15 -3.87 65.34
CA LEU A 71 38.35 -3.34 66.00
C LEU A 71 39.72 -4.09 65.95
N MET A 72 40.70 -3.32 65.42
CA MET A 72 42.11 -3.15 65.84
C MET A 72 43.26 -3.75 64.98
N ILE A 73 44.14 -2.83 64.60
CA ILE A 73 45.39 -2.88 63.82
C ILE A 73 46.56 -2.85 64.86
N PRO A 74 47.74 -3.50 64.68
CA PRO A 74 48.90 -2.80 64.07
C PRO A 74 50.03 -3.67 63.46
N VAL A 75 51.12 -2.96 63.07
CA VAL A 75 52.44 -3.41 62.55
C VAL A 75 52.42 -3.62 61.01
N ILE A 76 53.24 -2.94 60.20
CA ILE A 76 54.50 -2.20 60.44
C ILE A 76 54.38 -0.69 60.15
N ILE A 77 55.03 0.14 60.98
CA ILE A 77 55.48 1.50 60.62
C ILE A 77 57.01 1.46 60.51
N LEU A 78 57.60 1.96 59.42
CA LEU A 78 58.97 2.49 59.40
C LEU A 78 59.24 3.32 58.13
N LEU A 79 60.02 4.39 58.30
CA LEU A 79 60.63 5.22 57.23
C LEU A 79 59.67 6.01 56.30
N SER A 80 58.94 6.95 56.90
CA SER A 80 58.64 8.22 56.22
C SER A 80 59.90 9.11 56.18
N THR A 81 60.38 9.52 55.00
CA THR A 81 61.36 10.62 54.87
C THR A 81 61.09 11.54 53.69
N LEU A 82 60.66 12.76 54.04
CA LEU A 82 60.79 14.03 53.32
C LEU A 82 59.91 14.30 52.08
N VAL A 83 59.32 15.51 52.11
CA VAL A 83 58.50 16.21 51.12
C VAL A 83 57.13 15.56 50.83
N PRO A 84 56.01 16.17 51.29
CA PRO A 84 54.68 15.79 50.84
C PRO A 84 54.35 16.45 49.51
N TRP A 85 53.53 15.79 48.70
CA TRP A 85 52.52 16.48 47.90
C TRP A 85 51.22 15.70 48.03
N LYS A 86 50.12 16.43 48.27
CA LYS A 86 48.80 15.86 48.02
C LYS A 86 48.62 15.84 46.51
N ALA A 87 48.49 14.67 45.90
CA ALA A 87 47.81 14.56 44.62
C ALA A 87 46.31 14.78 44.87
N GLN A 88 45.92 16.03 45.12
CA GLN A 88 44.52 16.43 45.07
C GLN A 88 44.13 16.45 43.59
N ALA A 89 43.13 15.64 43.22
CA ALA A 89 42.59 15.63 41.86
C ALA A 89 41.84 16.94 41.60
N GLN A 90 42.58 17.95 41.18
CA GLN A 90 42.05 19.17 40.58
C GLN A 90 42.07 18.97 39.06
N ASN A 91 40.92 18.62 38.48
CA ASN A 91 40.73 18.72 37.03
C ASN A 91 41.09 20.15 36.62
N SER A 92 42.04 20.29 35.71
CA SER A 92 42.84 21.50 35.59
C SER A 92 42.57 22.27 34.30
N LEU A 93 43.08 23.50 34.21
CA LEU A 93 43.12 24.25 32.95
C LEU A 93 43.92 23.49 31.86
N GLU A 94 44.85 22.61 32.24
CA GLU A 94 45.58 21.73 31.33
C GLU A 94 44.65 20.67 30.69
N ASP A 95 43.70 20.11 31.47
CA ASP A 95 42.69 19.19 30.94
C ASP A 95 41.73 19.87 29.95
N ASP A 96 41.35 21.13 30.23
CA ASP A 96 40.51 21.92 29.32
C ASP A 96 41.26 22.28 28.04
N TRP A 97 42.50 22.77 28.16
CA TRP A 97 43.37 23.07 27.01
C TRP A 97 43.59 21.85 26.13
N LEU A 98 43.85 20.67 26.72
CA LEU A 98 44.00 19.41 25.98
C LEU A 98 42.70 18.97 25.28
N ALA A 99 41.52 19.28 25.84
CA ALA A 99 40.24 19.01 25.19
C ALA A 99 40.00 19.94 23.98
N LEU A 100 40.34 21.22 24.12
CA LEU A 100 40.24 22.20 23.04
C LEU A 100 41.26 21.89 21.91
N VAL A 101 42.50 21.52 22.24
CA VAL A 101 43.49 21.03 21.25
C VAL A 101 42.96 19.79 20.53
N ALA A 102 42.40 18.81 21.25
CA ALA A 102 41.83 17.62 20.63
C ALA A 102 40.67 17.96 19.65
N LEU A 103 39.81 18.92 19.99
CA LEU A 103 38.73 19.39 19.11
C LEU A 103 39.26 20.12 17.87
N TYR A 104 40.27 20.97 18.04
CA TYR A 104 40.94 21.68 16.94
C TYR A 104 41.59 20.68 15.96
N ASP A 105 42.31 19.69 16.46
CA ASP A 105 42.94 18.66 15.64
C ASP A 105 41.92 17.72 14.97
N SER A 106 40.87 17.29 15.70
CA SER A 106 39.89 16.31 15.19
C SER A 106 38.86 16.88 14.21
N THR A 107 38.71 18.21 14.14
CA THR A 107 37.74 18.91 13.27
C THR A 107 38.38 19.89 12.29
N SER A 108 39.65 19.66 11.94
CA SER A 108 40.39 20.43 10.91
C SER A 108 40.52 21.93 11.23
N GLY A 109 40.91 22.28 12.46
CA GLY A 109 40.97 23.64 13.02
C GLY A 109 41.63 24.72 12.17
N TYR A 110 42.63 24.35 11.38
CA TYR A 110 43.31 25.24 10.43
C TYR A 110 42.45 25.65 9.22
N GLN A 111 41.26 25.04 9.03
CA GLN A 111 40.27 25.36 8.00
C GLN A 111 38.97 25.99 8.55
N TRP A 112 38.82 26.11 9.87
CA TRP A 112 37.65 26.77 10.47
C TRP A 112 37.47 28.20 9.92
N ARG A 113 36.22 28.67 9.87
CA ARG A 113 35.85 29.99 9.37
C ARG A 113 36.40 31.13 10.24
N ASN A 114 36.48 30.90 11.55
CA ASN A 114 37.24 31.69 12.52
C ASN A 114 38.00 30.73 13.45
N ASN A 115 39.32 30.93 13.53
CA ASN A 115 40.24 30.26 14.45
C ASN A 115 41.17 31.28 15.14
N ASP A 116 40.66 32.49 15.41
CA ASP A 116 41.41 33.56 16.07
C ASP A 116 41.96 33.08 17.43
N ASN A 117 43.28 33.21 17.58
CA ASN A 117 44.12 32.71 18.68
C ASN A 117 44.22 31.18 18.86
N TRP A 118 43.44 30.36 18.14
CA TRP A 118 43.57 28.89 18.14
C TRP A 118 44.79 28.37 17.38
N SER A 119 45.34 29.13 16.43
CA SER A 119 46.39 28.65 15.52
C SER A 119 47.73 28.31 16.20
N GLY A 120 47.91 28.64 17.48
CA GLY A 120 49.07 28.25 18.31
C GLY A 120 48.72 27.28 19.45
N ALA A 121 47.51 26.69 19.44
CA ALA A 121 46.98 25.84 20.50
C ALA A 121 47.91 24.67 20.89
N THR A 122 48.68 24.16 19.93
CA THR A 122 49.58 23.01 20.07
C THR A 122 50.95 23.32 20.71
N ASP A 123 51.33 24.60 20.81
CA ASP A 123 52.75 24.96 21.02
C ASP A 123 53.15 25.02 22.50
N THR A 124 52.33 25.68 23.33
CA THR A 124 52.50 25.78 24.80
C THR A 124 51.15 26.01 25.48
N MET A 125 50.93 25.40 26.65
CA MET A 125 49.73 25.64 27.45
C MET A 125 49.57 27.13 27.81
N PRO A 126 48.43 27.77 27.49
CA PRO A 126 48.13 29.16 27.83
C PRO A 126 47.78 29.34 29.31
N ASP A 127 47.79 30.60 29.78
CA ASP A 127 47.09 30.96 31.03
C ASP A 127 45.58 31.18 30.79
N ALA A 128 44.82 31.33 31.86
CA ALA A 128 43.36 31.45 31.80
C ALA A 128 42.91 32.65 30.96
N GLN A 129 43.59 33.79 31.06
CA GLN A 129 43.27 35.00 30.29
C GLN A 129 43.63 34.87 28.80
N THR A 130 44.67 34.10 28.48
CA THR A 130 45.03 33.78 27.10
C THR A 130 44.06 32.78 26.48
N LEU A 131 43.60 31.77 27.23
CA LEU A 131 42.60 30.81 26.77
C LEU A 131 41.21 31.44 26.59
N ASP A 132 40.82 32.37 27.47
CA ASP A 132 39.61 33.21 27.37
C ASP A 132 39.62 34.17 26.16
N SER A 133 40.79 34.35 25.51
CA SER A 133 40.91 35.13 24.26
C SER A 133 40.71 34.30 22.99
N TRP A 134 40.56 32.98 23.09
CA TRP A 134 40.33 32.11 21.92
C TRP A 134 38.90 32.27 21.40
N TYR A 135 38.73 32.33 20.08
CA TYR A 135 37.40 32.52 19.49
C TYR A 135 36.40 31.46 19.97
N GLY A 136 35.27 31.90 20.52
CA GLY A 136 34.22 31.03 21.01
C GLY A 136 34.48 30.35 22.36
N VAL A 137 35.64 30.53 23.00
CA VAL A 137 35.93 30.03 24.34
C VAL A 137 35.52 31.07 25.39
N THR A 138 35.09 30.63 26.57
CA THR A 138 35.00 31.49 27.76
C THR A 138 35.43 30.72 29.00
N VAL A 139 36.22 31.36 29.87
CA VAL A 139 36.79 30.79 31.09
C VAL A 139 36.16 31.44 32.31
N ASP A 140 35.57 30.66 33.22
CA ASP A 140 35.25 31.19 34.54
C ASP A 140 36.54 31.50 35.30
N MET A 141 36.83 32.79 35.45
CA MET A 141 38.00 33.32 36.15
C MET A 141 37.99 33.02 37.66
N GLN A 142 36.88 32.54 38.23
CA GLN A 142 36.80 32.10 39.63
C GLN A 142 37.17 30.62 39.80
N ALA A 143 36.65 29.74 38.94
CA ALA A 143 37.05 28.33 38.91
C ALA A 143 38.43 28.08 38.26
N GLY A 144 38.83 28.95 37.32
CA GLY A 144 40.00 28.74 36.46
C GLY A 144 39.79 27.65 35.41
N ARG A 145 38.57 27.53 34.87
CA ARG A 145 38.09 26.44 34.00
C ARG A 145 37.21 26.96 32.87
N VAL A 146 37.19 26.28 31.73
CA VAL A 146 36.33 26.62 30.58
C VAL A 146 34.86 26.37 30.95
N SER A 147 34.02 27.40 30.75
CA SER A 147 32.60 27.41 31.09
C SER A 147 31.68 27.51 29.87
N GLU A 148 32.13 28.09 28.76
CA GLU A 148 31.38 28.11 27.50
C GLU A 148 32.26 27.79 26.28
N LEU A 149 31.66 27.10 25.30
CA LEU A 149 32.23 26.83 23.99
C LEU A 149 31.18 27.09 22.89
N ARG A 150 31.44 28.11 22.06
CA ARG A 150 30.53 28.67 21.05
C ARG A 150 31.19 28.68 19.67
N LEU A 151 31.12 27.56 18.95
CA LEU A 151 31.78 27.35 17.64
C LEU A 151 30.79 26.99 16.52
N GLY A 152 29.55 27.47 16.59
CA GLY A 152 28.56 27.26 15.53
C GLY A 152 28.77 28.15 14.30
N ASP A 153 28.32 27.69 13.11
CA ASP A 153 28.62 28.27 11.79
C ASP A 153 30.13 28.54 11.60
N ASN A 154 30.96 27.55 11.97
CA ASN A 154 32.42 27.71 11.98
C ASN A 154 33.19 26.72 11.09
N ARG A 155 32.50 25.84 10.37
CA ARG A 155 33.08 24.82 9.47
C ARG A 155 34.04 23.84 10.17
N LEU A 156 33.73 23.45 11.40
CA LEU A 156 34.33 22.26 12.01
C LEU A 156 34.05 21.08 11.08
N ASN A 157 35.09 20.37 10.63
CA ASN A 157 34.98 19.25 9.69
C ASN A 157 35.83 18.07 10.16
N GLY A 158 35.15 16.99 10.52
CA GLY A 158 35.71 15.84 11.22
C GLY A 158 34.79 15.42 12.35
N LYS A 159 35.32 14.92 13.47
CA LYS A 159 34.50 14.34 14.54
C LYS A 159 34.67 14.98 15.91
N LEU A 160 33.61 14.91 16.72
CA LEU A 160 33.62 15.36 18.11
C LEU A 160 34.48 14.37 18.94
N PRO A 161 35.59 14.82 19.56
CA PRO A 161 36.52 13.90 20.21
C PRO A 161 36.05 13.56 21.63
N PRO A 162 36.24 12.31 22.12
CA PRO A 162 35.93 11.91 23.50
C PRO A 162 36.53 12.81 24.58
N GLN A 163 37.67 13.45 24.29
CA GLN A 163 38.32 14.42 25.16
C GLN A 163 37.43 15.63 25.51
N ILE A 164 36.35 15.91 24.76
CA ILE A 164 35.38 16.97 25.09
C ILE A 164 34.82 16.81 26.51
N GLY A 165 34.62 15.56 26.98
CA GLY A 165 34.16 15.23 28.33
C GLY A 165 35.08 15.67 29.47
N LYS A 166 36.33 16.09 29.17
CA LYS A 166 37.24 16.68 30.17
C LYS A 166 36.83 18.08 30.62
N LEU A 167 36.05 18.81 29.82
CA LEU A 167 35.55 20.17 30.07
C LEU A 167 34.49 20.18 31.20
N THR A 168 34.84 19.62 32.34
CA THR A 168 33.97 19.26 33.48
C THR A 168 33.35 20.45 34.22
N HIS A 169 33.48 21.67 33.71
CA HIS A 169 32.81 22.89 34.20
C HIS A 169 32.02 23.60 33.08
N LEU A 170 31.90 22.98 31.89
CA LEU A 170 31.23 23.55 30.73
C LEU A 170 29.72 23.62 30.97
N GLU A 171 29.18 24.84 30.94
CA GLU A 171 27.75 25.12 31.03
C GLU A 171 27.09 25.24 29.63
N TYR A 172 27.87 25.57 28.60
CA TYR A 172 27.38 25.79 27.24
C TYR A 172 28.28 25.13 26.19
N LEU A 173 27.71 24.22 25.38
CA LEU A 173 28.34 23.61 24.21
C LEU A 173 27.47 23.83 22.97
N GLY A 174 27.84 24.80 22.13
CA GLY A 174 27.14 25.11 20.89
C GLY A 174 28.04 24.94 19.66
N LEU A 175 27.84 23.83 18.94
CA LEU A 175 28.59 23.43 17.75
C LEU A 175 27.70 23.27 16.50
N ARG A 176 26.48 23.84 16.50
CA ARG A 176 25.53 23.80 15.37
C ARG A 176 26.06 24.36 14.05
N ASP A 177 25.46 23.99 12.92
CA ASP A 177 25.83 24.47 11.57
C ASP A 177 27.31 24.15 11.24
N ASN A 178 27.68 22.87 11.36
CA ASN A 178 29.04 22.37 11.14
C ASN A 178 29.02 21.00 10.46
N TYR A 179 30.16 20.53 9.96
CA TYR A 179 30.34 19.23 9.32
C TYR A 179 30.90 18.21 10.32
N LEU A 180 30.22 18.11 11.48
CA LEU A 180 30.54 17.11 12.50
C LEU A 180 29.99 15.76 12.06
N SER A 181 30.85 14.74 12.03
CA SER A 181 30.55 13.38 11.60
C SER A 181 31.05 12.35 12.63
N ASP A 182 30.80 11.07 12.37
CA ASP A 182 31.01 9.95 13.31
C ASP A 182 29.98 9.99 14.46
N GLU A 183 30.06 9.03 15.39
CA GLU A 183 29.15 8.93 16.54
C GLU A 183 29.36 10.06 17.58
N ILE A 184 28.32 10.39 18.35
CA ILE A 184 28.44 11.29 19.52
C ILE A 184 29.13 10.52 20.66
N PRO A 185 30.27 10.97 21.20
CA PRO A 185 31.00 10.25 22.24
C PRO A 185 30.26 10.22 23.58
N SER A 186 30.17 9.04 24.19
CA SER A 186 29.52 8.81 25.51
C SER A 186 30.08 9.68 26.64
N GLU A 187 31.34 10.10 26.54
CA GLU A 187 32.03 11.00 27.46
C GLU A 187 31.38 12.38 27.55
N ILE A 188 30.46 12.74 26.64
CA ILE A 188 29.62 13.93 26.76
C ILE A 188 28.79 13.94 28.07
N GLY A 189 28.45 12.78 28.62
CA GLY A 189 27.79 12.64 29.92
C GLY A 189 28.63 13.06 31.13
N TRP A 190 29.94 13.26 30.97
CA TRP A 190 30.81 13.75 32.04
C TRP A 190 30.68 15.26 32.27
N LEU A 191 29.98 15.96 31.37
CA LEU A 191 29.72 17.40 31.42
C LEU A 191 28.55 17.71 32.36
N THR A 192 28.61 17.29 33.63
CA THR A 192 27.46 17.29 34.55
C THR A 192 26.88 18.67 34.89
N HIS A 193 27.57 19.76 34.55
CA HIS A 193 27.12 21.15 34.70
C HIS A 193 26.56 21.75 33.40
N LEU A 194 26.45 20.97 32.33
CA LEU A 194 26.01 21.43 31.01
C LEU A 194 24.53 21.81 31.03
N LYS A 195 24.25 23.07 30.69
CA LYS A 195 22.91 23.69 30.66
C LYS A 195 22.42 23.90 29.23
N TYR A 196 23.32 23.97 28.25
CA TYR A 196 22.99 24.11 26.83
C TYR A 196 23.86 23.17 25.99
N LEU A 197 23.24 22.27 25.23
CA LEU A 197 23.87 21.42 24.24
C LEU A 197 23.20 21.63 22.88
N SER A 198 23.97 22.03 21.87
CA SER A 198 23.48 22.14 20.49
C SER A 198 24.49 21.59 19.49
N LEU A 199 24.10 20.49 18.83
CA LEU A 199 24.78 19.81 17.72
C LEU A 199 23.89 19.79 16.46
N TRP A 200 23.04 20.81 16.33
CA TRP A 200 22.02 20.93 15.29
C TRP A 200 22.62 21.18 13.90
N SER A 201 22.04 20.56 12.86
CA SER A 201 22.51 20.66 11.47
C SER A 201 23.98 20.21 11.33
N SER A 202 24.17 18.90 11.26
CA SER A 202 25.46 18.23 11.16
C SER A 202 25.34 16.84 10.49
N ASP A 203 26.46 16.21 10.21
CA ASP A 203 26.58 14.91 9.53
C ASP A 203 26.72 13.74 10.55
N LEU A 204 26.12 13.86 11.75
CA LEU A 204 26.28 12.87 12.83
C LEU A 204 25.48 11.59 12.55
N VAL A 205 26.02 10.46 13.02
CA VAL A 205 25.50 9.11 12.75
C VAL A 205 25.37 8.28 14.03
N GLY A 206 24.64 7.17 13.96
CA GLY A 206 24.55 6.19 15.04
C GLY A 206 23.48 6.55 16.09
N ASP A 207 23.51 5.89 17.24
CA ASP A 207 22.50 6.11 18.29
C ASP A 207 22.83 7.31 19.18
N ILE A 208 21.79 8.01 19.68
CA ILE A 208 21.97 9.02 20.74
C ILE A 208 22.50 8.33 22.01
N PRO A 209 23.71 8.69 22.51
CA PRO A 209 24.32 7.98 23.63
C PRO A 209 23.51 8.14 24.92
N ALA A 210 23.35 7.02 25.64
CA ALA A 210 22.49 6.92 26.82
C ALA A 210 22.87 7.92 27.93
N GLU A 211 24.15 8.31 27.97
CA GLU A 211 24.73 9.22 28.94
C GLU A 211 24.19 10.66 28.83
N ILE A 212 23.70 11.12 27.67
CA ILE A 212 23.08 12.44 27.51
C ILE A 212 21.86 12.60 28.44
N TRP A 213 21.07 11.53 28.61
CA TRP A 213 19.88 11.52 29.45
C TRP A 213 20.19 11.57 30.97
N THR A 214 21.47 11.62 31.35
CA THR A 214 21.92 11.77 32.75
C THR A 214 22.30 13.21 33.13
N LEU A 215 22.33 14.14 32.16
CA LEU A 215 22.76 15.53 32.34
C LEU A 215 21.70 16.42 33.04
N THR A 216 21.44 16.17 34.32
CA THR A 216 20.28 16.78 35.05
C THR A 216 20.25 18.31 35.18
N GLU A 217 21.35 19.03 34.89
CA GLU A 217 21.34 20.52 34.78
C GLU A 217 20.91 21.05 33.39
N LEU A 218 20.73 20.18 32.41
CA LEU A 218 20.49 20.54 31.01
C LEU A 218 19.13 21.22 30.80
N LYS A 219 19.14 22.36 30.10
CA LYS A 219 17.97 23.20 29.80
C LYS A 219 17.60 23.17 28.34
N VAL A 220 18.60 23.20 27.46
CA VAL A 220 18.43 23.06 26.01
C VAL A 220 19.21 21.85 25.52
N LEU A 221 18.50 20.92 24.87
CA LEU A 221 19.07 19.86 24.06
C LEU A 221 18.56 20.02 22.63
N ASN A 222 19.46 20.38 21.70
CA ASN A 222 19.15 20.43 20.28
C ASN A 222 20.17 19.62 19.46
N ILE A 223 19.73 18.47 18.97
CA ILE A 223 20.51 17.51 18.18
C ILE A 223 19.81 17.12 16.87
N GLY A 224 18.75 17.86 16.49
CA GLY A 224 18.02 17.62 15.25
C GLY A 224 18.76 18.06 13.99
N ASP A 225 18.15 17.80 12.82
CA ASP A 225 18.76 18.01 11.50
C ASP A 225 20.09 17.23 11.35
N ASN A 226 20.05 15.96 11.78
CA ASN A 226 21.12 14.97 11.68
C ASN A 226 20.51 13.67 11.12
N TYR A 227 20.37 13.60 9.79
CA TYR A 227 19.54 12.60 9.06
C TYR A 227 19.91 11.12 9.30
N GLU A 228 21.08 10.83 9.86
CA GLU A 228 21.60 9.49 10.14
C GLU A 228 21.73 9.18 11.65
N LEU A 229 21.33 10.13 12.52
CA LEU A 229 21.31 9.97 13.97
C LEU A 229 19.99 9.33 14.43
N GLY A 230 20.07 8.27 15.24
CA GLY A 230 18.92 7.44 15.62
C GLY A 230 18.95 6.95 17.07
N GLY A 231 18.67 5.67 17.29
CA GLY A 231 18.46 5.07 18.61
C GLY A 231 17.02 5.24 19.10
N ILE A 232 16.85 5.42 20.42
CA ILE A 232 15.56 5.58 21.10
C ILE A 232 15.61 6.74 22.10
N ILE A 233 14.46 7.26 22.52
CA ILE A 233 14.34 8.12 23.71
C ILE A 233 14.03 7.21 24.91
N PRO A 234 14.95 7.02 25.87
CA PRO A 234 14.77 6.06 26.96
C PRO A 234 14.09 6.71 28.19
N PRO A 235 13.57 5.92 29.14
CA PRO A 235 12.93 6.41 30.38
C PRO A 235 13.77 7.44 31.17
N GLU A 236 15.09 7.33 31.09
CA GLU A 236 16.04 8.25 31.71
C GLU A 236 15.84 9.72 31.30
N VAL A 237 15.17 10.01 30.17
CA VAL A 237 14.76 11.36 29.76
C VAL A 237 14.00 12.09 30.88
N GLY A 238 13.19 11.37 31.68
CA GLY A 238 12.43 11.95 32.78
C GLY A 238 13.29 12.53 33.92
N ASN A 239 14.58 12.22 33.97
CA ASN A 239 15.52 12.81 34.93
C ASN A 239 15.89 14.27 34.57
N LEU A 240 15.76 14.67 33.31
CA LEU A 240 16.13 16.00 32.80
C LEU A 240 15.11 17.09 33.19
N THR A 241 14.69 17.12 34.46
CA THR A 241 13.63 18.01 34.95
C THR A 241 13.94 19.51 34.84
N ALA A 242 15.19 19.89 34.53
CA ALA A 242 15.60 21.27 34.21
C ALA A 242 15.35 21.69 32.75
N LEU A 243 15.00 20.74 31.87
CA LEU A 243 14.88 20.95 30.42
C LEU A 243 13.70 21.87 30.06
N ASP A 244 13.99 22.92 29.30
CA ASP A 244 13.00 23.86 28.72
C ASP A 244 12.80 23.64 27.21
N THR A 245 13.81 23.11 26.50
CA THR A 245 13.81 22.92 25.04
C THR A 245 14.40 21.56 24.68
N LEU A 246 13.64 20.74 23.95
CA LEU A 246 14.08 19.45 23.39
C LEU A 246 13.79 19.40 21.89
N ILE A 247 14.86 19.40 21.08
CA ILE A 247 14.80 19.34 19.61
C ILE A 247 15.61 18.14 19.14
N VAL A 248 14.90 17.14 18.61
CA VAL A 248 15.40 15.86 18.10
C VAL A 248 14.62 15.53 16.81
N ASN A 249 14.47 16.51 15.93
CA ASN A 249 13.74 16.40 14.65
C ASN A 249 14.68 16.03 13.48
N TRP A 250 14.12 15.53 12.38
CA TRP A 250 14.86 15.17 11.15
C TRP A 250 16.02 14.19 11.41
N GLY A 251 15.67 12.94 11.74
CA GLY A 251 16.60 11.86 12.05
C GLY A 251 15.98 10.47 11.90
N LYS A 252 16.59 9.47 12.54
CA LYS A 252 16.17 8.06 12.55
C LYS A 252 15.83 7.55 13.95
N VAL A 253 15.43 8.43 14.86
CA VAL A 253 15.06 8.03 16.23
C VAL A 253 13.78 7.20 16.19
N SER A 254 13.76 6.08 16.91
CA SER A 254 12.79 5.01 16.71
C SER A 254 12.08 4.57 18.00
N GLY A 255 11.03 3.76 17.85
CA GLY A 255 10.26 3.22 18.96
C GLY A 255 9.20 4.18 19.50
N GLY A 256 8.63 3.88 20.67
CA GLY A 256 7.65 4.73 21.33
C GLY A 256 8.28 5.66 22.36
N LEU A 257 7.65 6.81 22.62
CA LEU A 257 8.05 7.68 23.73
C LEU A 257 7.79 6.99 25.10
N PRO A 258 8.66 7.18 26.11
CA PRO A 258 8.47 6.62 27.44
C PRO A 258 7.48 7.46 28.28
N GLU A 259 6.69 6.82 29.15
CA GLU A 259 5.79 7.53 30.10
C GLU A 259 6.58 8.44 31.06
N GLU A 260 7.87 8.25 31.24
CA GLU A 260 8.73 9.13 32.02
C GLU A 260 8.90 10.54 31.42
N ILE A 261 8.63 10.74 30.12
CA ILE A 261 8.74 12.06 29.45
C ILE A 261 7.81 13.12 30.05
N GLY A 262 6.66 12.71 30.59
CA GLY A 262 5.73 13.60 31.32
C GLY A 262 6.30 14.22 32.59
N SER A 263 7.47 13.76 33.06
CA SER A 263 8.20 14.35 34.20
C SER A 263 8.86 15.70 33.87
N LEU A 264 8.99 16.04 32.58
CA LEU A 264 9.61 17.27 32.06
C LEU A 264 8.71 18.50 32.26
N SER A 265 8.36 18.79 33.52
CA SER A 265 7.41 19.84 33.92
C SER A 265 7.84 21.28 33.58
N ASN A 266 9.11 21.52 33.24
CA ASN A 266 9.63 22.81 32.77
C ASN A 266 9.67 22.94 31.23
N LEU A 267 9.42 21.86 30.48
CA LEU A 267 9.57 21.85 29.02
C LEU A 267 8.55 22.76 28.35
N ARG A 268 9.00 23.55 27.38
CA ARG A 268 8.22 24.53 26.62
C ARG A 268 8.16 24.21 25.14
N LEU A 269 9.22 23.63 24.59
CA LEU A 269 9.33 23.26 23.18
C LEU A 269 9.76 21.80 23.08
N LEU A 270 8.95 20.99 22.38
CA LEU A 270 9.27 19.62 21.98
C LEU A 270 9.12 19.48 20.47
N GLU A 271 10.24 19.35 19.76
CA GLU A 271 10.29 19.06 18.32
C GLU A 271 10.92 17.68 18.09
N ILE A 272 10.11 16.73 17.61
CA ILE A 272 10.49 15.34 17.34
C ILE A 272 10.00 14.87 15.96
N GLN A 273 9.53 15.79 15.12
CA GLN A 273 9.00 15.49 13.79
C GLN A 273 10.06 14.91 12.84
N GLN A 274 9.60 14.15 11.83
CA GLN A 274 10.44 13.52 10.80
C GLN A 274 11.50 12.57 11.41
N ASN A 275 11.00 11.58 12.16
CA ASN A 275 11.73 10.45 12.72
C ASN A 275 10.96 9.14 12.47
N GLN A 276 11.40 8.05 13.09
CA GLN A 276 10.79 6.71 13.02
C GLN A 276 10.04 6.35 14.32
N LEU A 277 9.51 7.36 15.04
CA LEU A 277 8.75 7.11 16.27
C LEU A 277 7.35 6.55 15.94
N VAL A 278 6.89 5.61 16.76
CA VAL A 278 5.66 4.83 16.55
C VAL A 278 4.74 4.85 17.78
N GLY A 279 3.43 4.71 17.54
CA GLY A 279 2.43 4.47 18.59
C GLY A 279 1.78 5.75 19.12
N LYS A 280 1.57 5.84 20.44
CA LYS A 280 0.84 6.95 21.06
C LYS A 280 1.75 7.87 21.86
N LEU A 281 1.43 9.17 21.89
CA LEU A 281 1.98 10.09 22.90
C LEU A 281 1.64 9.58 24.32
N PRO A 282 2.58 9.54 25.28
CA PRO A 282 2.35 8.95 26.59
C PRO A 282 1.34 9.71 27.43
N SER A 283 0.54 8.99 28.22
CA SER A 283 -0.55 9.57 29.01
C SER A 283 -0.05 10.59 30.04
N SER A 284 1.17 10.42 30.54
CA SER A 284 1.85 11.31 31.48
C SER A 284 2.13 12.71 30.94
N MET A 285 2.13 12.93 29.61
CA MET A 285 2.40 14.25 29.03
C MET A 285 1.39 15.31 29.52
N THR A 286 0.21 14.88 30.00
CA THR A 286 -0.76 15.77 30.65
C THR A 286 -0.24 16.51 31.90
N ASN A 287 0.90 16.09 32.46
CA ASN A 287 1.58 16.79 33.55
C ASN A 287 2.48 17.95 33.08
N MET A 288 2.78 18.05 31.78
CA MET A 288 3.69 19.03 31.18
C MET A 288 3.01 20.41 31.03
N SER A 289 2.69 21.03 32.16
CA SER A 289 1.93 22.29 32.27
C SER A 289 2.67 23.56 31.81
N GLN A 290 3.84 23.42 31.19
CA GLN A 290 4.61 24.52 30.60
C GLN A 290 4.81 24.37 29.08
N LEU A 291 4.33 23.26 28.47
CA LEU A 291 4.54 22.97 27.06
C LEU A 291 3.72 23.95 26.21
N ALA A 292 4.40 24.72 25.37
CA ALA A 292 3.82 25.74 24.49
C ALA A 292 3.91 25.36 23.01
N HIS A 293 4.96 24.63 22.60
CA HIS A 293 5.12 24.14 21.24
C HIS A 293 5.39 22.62 21.25
N LEU A 294 4.63 21.88 20.46
CA LEU A 294 4.72 20.42 20.30
C LEU A 294 4.61 20.05 18.81
N ASN A 295 5.70 19.55 18.22
CA ASN A 295 5.71 19.05 16.85
C ASN A 295 6.16 17.58 16.77
N PHE A 296 5.29 16.74 16.21
CA PHE A 296 5.50 15.30 16.05
C PHE A 296 5.06 14.78 14.67
N GLN A 297 4.93 15.64 13.67
CA GLN A 297 4.55 15.26 12.29
C GLN A 297 5.55 14.31 11.60
N GLY A 298 5.13 13.70 10.48
CA GLY A 298 5.99 12.90 9.60
C GLY A 298 6.14 11.42 9.98
N GLN A 299 5.75 11.02 11.19
CA GLN A 299 5.98 9.67 11.75
C GLN A 299 4.70 9.01 12.28
N GLU A 300 4.76 7.75 12.71
CA GLU A 300 3.61 6.95 13.19
C GLU A 300 3.25 7.19 14.66
N LEU A 301 3.73 8.29 15.23
CA LEU A 301 3.42 8.73 16.58
C LEU A 301 2.17 9.62 16.55
N CYS A 302 1.15 9.30 17.35
CA CYS A 302 -0.15 9.97 17.30
C CYS A 302 -0.68 10.37 18.69
N ALA A 303 -1.50 11.43 18.76
CA ALA A 303 -2.07 11.89 20.02
C ALA A 303 -3.26 11.03 20.48
N PRO A 304 -3.29 10.53 21.74
CA PRO A 304 -4.44 9.86 22.35
C PRO A 304 -5.74 10.68 22.29
N ARG A 305 -6.89 10.00 22.21
CA ARG A 305 -8.24 10.62 22.12
C ARG A 305 -8.92 10.82 23.48
N GLU A 306 -8.33 10.28 24.53
CA GLU A 306 -8.78 10.33 25.90
C GLU A 306 -9.05 11.78 26.31
N ALA A 307 -10.25 12.08 26.82
CA ALA A 307 -10.72 13.47 26.95
C ALA A 307 -9.82 14.37 27.82
N ALA A 308 -9.11 13.79 28.80
CA ALA A 308 -8.12 14.49 29.61
C ALA A 308 -6.84 14.83 28.80
N PHE A 309 -6.40 13.93 27.92
CA PHE A 309 -5.27 14.18 27.03
C PHE A 309 -5.60 15.24 25.99
N GLN A 310 -6.76 15.13 25.34
CA GLN A 310 -7.22 16.12 24.34
C GLN A 310 -7.46 17.51 24.96
N ALA A 311 -7.95 17.58 26.21
CA ALA A 311 -8.08 18.84 26.94
C ALA A 311 -6.73 19.47 27.33
N TRP A 312 -5.70 18.67 27.62
CA TRP A 312 -4.33 19.16 27.81
C TRP A 312 -3.69 19.59 26.48
N LEU A 313 -3.86 18.79 25.42
CA LEU A 313 -3.32 19.10 24.09
C LEU A 313 -3.88 20.42 23.54
N ALA A 314 -5.17 20.68 23.76
CA ALA A 314 -5.82 21.95 23.45
C ALA A 314 -5.44 23.13 24.41
N SER A 315 -4.50 22.92 25.34
CA SER A 315 -3.90 23.96 26.19
C SER A 315 -2.43 24.26 25.86
N VAL A 316 -1.84 23.55 24.89
CA VAL A 316 -0.54 23.85 24.29
C VAL A 316 -0.78 24.89 23.18
N ASP A 317 0.01 25.97 23.16
CA ASP A 317 -0.22 27.12 22.24
C ASP A 317 -0.09 26.74 20.75
N GLU A 318 0.87 25.88 20.41
CA GLU A 318 1.15 25.38 19.06
C GLU A 318 1.31 23.84 19.06
N VAL A 319 0.48 23.16 18.28
CA VAL A 319 0.50 21.69 18.13
C VAL A 319 0.52 21.31 16.65
N TYR A 320 1.51 20.52 16.26
CA TYR A 320 1.69 19.99 14.92
C TYR A 320 1.79 18.46 14.99
N GLY A 321 0.74 17.76 14.56
CA GLY A 321 0.69 16.30 14.53
C GLY A 321 -0.73 15.76 14.55
N GLU A 322 -0.88 14.47 14.29
CA GLU A 322 -2.18 13.82 14.12
C GLU A 322 -2.71 13.27 15.45
N THR A 323 -4.02 13.43 15.68
CA THR A 323 -4.72 12.63 16.70
C THR A 323 -4.98 11.25 16.12
N CYS A 324 -4.53 10.19 16.80
CA CYS A 324 -4.60 8.80 16.35
C CYS A 324 -5.94 8.52 15.68
N SER A 325 -5.98 7.89 14.50
CA SER A 325 -7.27 7.41 13.97
C SER A 325 -7.96 6.55 15.05
N VAL A 326 -9.30 6.62 15.09
CA VAL A 326 -10.03 5.54 15.76
C VAL A 326 -9.96 4.35 14.80
N ASP A 327 -9.99 3.12 15.32
CA ASP A 327 -10.66 2.04 14.58
C ASP A 327 -12.15 2.43 14.49
N ARG A 328 -12.50 3.42 13.63
CA ARG A 328 -13.80 4.11 13.64
C ARG A 328 -14.92 3.11 13.37
N PHE A 329 -14.61 2.15 12.50
CA PHE A 329 -15.44 1.04 12.12
C PHE A 329 -14.67 -0.23 12.50
N PRO A 330 -14.86 -0.78 13.71
CA PRO A 330 -14.28 -2.07 14.07
C PRO A 330 -14.86 -3.18 13.16
N SER A 331 -14.16 -4.32 13.09
CA SER A 331 -14.73 -5.48 12.39
C SER A 331 -16.04 -5.93 13.06
N HIS A 332 -17.05 -6.17 12.23
CA HIS A 332 -18.39 -6.61 12.61
C HIS A 332 -18.68 -7.96 11.95
N LEU A 333 -18.78 -9.01 12.76
CA LEU A 333 -18.82 -10.42 12.33
C LEU A 333 -19.93 -11.18 13.07
N GLY A 334 -20.47 -12.22 12.44
CA GLY A 334 -21.37 -13.21 13.05
C GLY A 334 -22.82 -12.77 13.27
N ALA A 335 -23.21 -11.55 12.88
CA ALA A 335 -24.58 -11.05 13.04
C ALA A 335 -25.02 -10.14 11.88
N ARG A 336 -26.11 -10.48 11.19
CA ARG A 336 -26.64 -9.69 10.06
C ARG A 336 -27.36 -8.46 10.60
N ILE A 337 -27.04 -7.28 10.06
CA ILE A 337 -27.72 -6.03 10.38
C ILE A 337 -28.66 -5.68 9.23
N GLU A 338 -29.95 -5.91 9.46
CA GLU A 338 -31.01 -5.58 8.50
C GLU A 338 -31.18 -4.06 8.37
N CYS A 339 -31.40 -3.59 7.13
CA CYS A 339 -31.62 -2.18 6.85
C CYS A 339 -33.01 -1.75 7.35
N THR A 340 -33.06 -1.00 8.44
CA THR A 340 -34.31 -0.64 9.15
C THR A 340 -34.35 0.86 9.42
N ASP A 341 -35.50 1.50 9.15
CA ASP A 341 -35.71 2.95 9.23
C ASP A 341 -34.61 3.81 8.54
N GLY A 342 -34.00 3.27 7.48
CA GLY A 342 -32.95 3.91 6.69
C GLY A 342 -31.51 3.70 7.20
N LYS A 343 -31.29 2.83 8.19
CA LYS A 343 -29.96 2.54 8.74
C LYS A 343 -29.67 1.06 8.97
N ALA A 344 -28.39 0.71 8.87
CA ALA A 344 -27.84 -0.59 9.23
C ALA A 344 -26.74 -0.35 10.28
N GLY A 345 -27.14 -0.19 11.54
CA GLY A 345 -26.24 0.27 12.60
C GLY A 345 -26.04 1.78 12.54
N GLU A 346 -24.81 2.25 12.31
CA GLU A 346 -24.52 3.67 12.07
C GLU A 346 -24.66 4.07 10.59
N PHE A 347 -24.37 3.13 9.68
CA PHE A 347 -24.42 3.27 8.23
C PHE A 347 -25.82 3.62 7.71
N GLU A 348 -25.92 4.55 6.75
CA GLU A 348 -27.18 4.86 6.06
C GLU A 348 -27.41 3.82 4.96
N CYS A 349 -28.65 3.35 4.77
CA CYS A 349 -28.96 2.30 3.79
C CYS A 349 -30.38 2.38 3.25
N LYS A 350 -30.60 1.69 2.13
CA LYS A 350 -31.90 1.46 1.50
C LYS A 350 -31.81 0.15 0.73
N ASN A 351 -32.61 -0.85 1.12
CA ASN A 351 -32.66 -2.17 0.44
C ASN A 351 -31.31 -2.91 0.31
N VAL A 352 -30.30 -2.55 1.11
CA VAL A 352 -29.01 -3.25 1.22
C VAL A 352 -28.68 -3.45 2.70
N GLU A 353 -28.32 -4.67 3.07
CA GLU A 353 -28.02 -5.08 4.45
C GLU A 353 -26.52 -5.32 4.63
N LEU A 354 -26.06 -5.17 5.88
CA LEU A 354 -24.70 -5.51 6.26
C LEU A 354 -24.64 -6.96 6.75
N LEU A 355 -23.93 -7.83 6.02
CA LEU A 355 -23.64 -9.19 6.46
C LEU A 355 -22.42 -9.18 7.38
N SER A 356 -21.32 -8.57 6.95
CA SER A 356 -20.12 -8.40 7.76
C SER A 356 -19.26 -7.22 7.29
N HIS A 357 -18.36 -6.77 8.18
CA HIS A 357 -17.36 -5.76 7.91
C HIS A 357 -16.01 -6.23 8.48
N LEU A 358 -14.94 -6.16 7.71
CA LEU A 358 -13.56 -6.33 8.17
C LEU A 358 -12.83 -5.00 8.08
N SER A 359 -12.35 -4.50 9.22
CA SER A 359 -11.60 -3.25 9.26
C SER A 359 -10.29 -3.36 8.46
N LYS A 360 -9.78 -2.26 7.90
CA LYS A 360 -8.50 -2.27 7.17
C LYS A 360 -7.36 -2.90 8.00
N LYS A 361 -7.36 -2.64 9.30
CA LYS A 361 -6.44 -3.18 10.31
C LYS A 361 -6.53 -4.69 10.49
N ASP A 362 -7.75 -5.24 10.55
CA ASP A 362 -7.95 -6.69 10.69
C ASP A 362 -7.63 -7.45 9.38
N MET A 363 -7.55 -6.74 8.24
CA MET A 363 -6.95 -7.20 6.98
C MET A 363 -5.44 -6.90 6.86
N GLY A 364 -4.77 -6.55 7.97
CA GLY A 364 -3.34 -6.27 7.99
C GLY A 364 -2.93 -5.05 7.17
N ALA A 365 -3.70 -3.97 7.21
CA ALA A 365 -3.26 -2.63 6.84
C ALA A 365 -2.81 -1.87 8.11
N GLU A 366 -1.62 -1.29 8.08
CA GLU A 366 -1.09 -0.47 9.18
C GLU A 366 -1.72 0.95 9.15
N HIS A 367 -1.42 1.80 10.14
CA HIS A 367 -2.17 3.03 10.39
C HIS A 367 -2.35 3.91 9.15
N ARG A 368 -1.26 4.06 8.38
CA ARG A 368 -1.19 4.87 7.15
C ARG A 368 -1.63 4.14 5.89
N ILE A 369 -1.67 2.81 5.89
CA ILE A 369 -1.97 2.03 4.68
C ILE A 369 -3.47 2.11 4.39
N LEU A 370 -3.85 2.55 3.20
CA LEU A 370 -5.23 2.51 2.70
C LEU A 370 -5.53 1.19 1.96
N VAL A 371 -6.81 0.83 1.88
CA VAL A 371 -7.32 -0.13 0.88
C VAL A 371 -7.76 0.60 -0.39
N ASN A 372 -7.63 -0.05 -1.55
CA ASN A 372 -8.02 0.49 -2.86
C ASN A 372 -8.90 -0.52 -3.64
N ASP A 373 -8.57 -0.91 -4.89
CA ASP A 373 -9.51 -1.66 -5.74
C ASP A 373 -9.84 -3.07 -5.21
N ILE A 374 -10.96 -3.61 -5.67
CA ILE A 374 -11.48 -4.91 -5.22
C ILE A 374 -11.94 -5.76 -6.40
N TRP A 375 -11.56 -7.03 -6.36
CA TRP A 375 -12.08 -8.05 -7.26
C TRP A 375 -12.56 -9.28 -6.49
N GLY A 376 -13.31 -10.14 -7.17
CA GLY A 376 -13.74 -11.43 -6.64
C GLY A 376 -13.21 -12.60 -7.45
N TRP A 377 -12.98 -13.72 -6.78
CA TRP A 377 -12.79 -15.03 -7.41
C TRP A 377 -13.72 -16.04 -6.78
N THR A 378 -14.43 -16.82 -7.61
CA THR A 378 -15.12 -18.04 -7.16
C THR A 378 -14.31 -19.23 -7.64
N ASP A 379 -13.83 -20.08 -6.72
CA ASP A 379 -13.04 -21.26 -7.08
C ASP A 379 -13.92 -22.29 -7.82
N PRO A 380 -13.64 -22.61 -9.10
CA PRO A 380 -14.49 -23.52 -9.88
C PRO A 380 -14.46 -24.98 -9.41
N GLU A 381 -13.54 -25.37 -8.51
CA GLU A 381 -13.51 -26.72 -7.93
C GLU A 381 -14.16 -26.81 -6.54
N THR A 382 -14.08 -25.74 -5.73
CA THR A 382 -14.59 -25.76 -4.34
C THR A 382 -15.82 -24.89 -4.10
N ASN A 383 -16.16 -23.99 -5.02
CA ASN A 383 -17.18 -22.94 -4.88
C ASN A 383 -16.98 -22.02 -3.66
N GLN A 384 -15.73 -21.90 -3.18
CA GLN A 384 -15.37 -20.84 -2.23
C GLN A 384 -15.29 -19.50 -2.96
N GLU A 385 -15.83 -18.46 -2.34
CA GLU A 385 -15.83 -17.08 -2.84
C GLU A 385 -14.78 -16.27 -2.06
N TYR A 386 -13.88 -15.59 -2.78
CA TYR A 386 -12.76 -14.84 -2.22
C TYR A 386 -12.77 -13.39 -2.70
N ALA A 387 -12.76 -12.45 -1.75
CA ALA A 387 -12.50 -11.04 -2.03
C ALA A 387 -10.99 -10.79 -2.09
N LEU A 388 -10.55 -10.12 -3.16
CA LEU A 388 -9.18 -9.73 -3.44
C LEU A 388 -9.13 -8.21 -3.28
N VAL A 389 -8.56 -7.73 -2.18
CA VAL A 389 -8.63 -6.32 -1.77
C VAL A 389 -7.25 -5.69 -1.87
N GLY A 390 -7.10 -4.71 -2.76
CA GLY A 390 -5.88 -3.94 -2.92
C GLY A 390 -5.54 -3.11 -1.68
N LYS A 391 -4.25 -2.98 -1.40
CA LYS A 391 -3.64 -2.06 -0.44
C LYS A 391 -2.45 -1.38 -1.11
N GLU A 392 -2.03 -0.22 -0.60
CA GLU A 392 -0.88 0.53 -1.14
C GLU A 392 0.39 -0.34 -1.25
N ASN A 393 0.62 -1.26 -0.29
CA ASN A 393 1.81 -2.11 -0.22
C ASN A 393 1.62 -3.60 -0.60
N SER A 394 0.39 -4.05 -0.88
CA SER A 394 0.08 -5.48 -1.07
C SER A 394 -1.35 -5.72 -1.59
N VAL A 395 -1.74 -6.96 -1.85
CA VAL A 395 -3.16 -7.37 -2.01
C VAL A 395 -3.54 -8.30 -0.87
N ALA A 396 -4.54 -7.93 -0.07
CA ALA A 396 -5.15 -8.79 0.94
C ALA A 396 -6.10 -9.79 0.27
N ILE A 397 -6.06 -11.04 0.73
CA ILE A 397 -6.94 -12.13 0.26
C ILE A 397 -7.84 -12.53 1.42
N VAL A 398 -9.15 -12.45 1.20
CA VAL A 398 -10.18 -12.74 2.21
C VAL A 398 -11.13 -13.80 1.66
N ASP A 399 -11.28 -14.92 2.37
CA ASP A 399 -12.36 -15.87 2.14
C ASP A 399 -13.68 -15.26 2.63
N VAL A 400 -14.64 -15.06 1.74
CA VAL A 400 -15.99 -14.52 2.03
C VAL A 400 -17.09 -15.57 1.88
N THR A 401 -16.73 -16.86 1.75
CA THR A 401 -17.67 -17.98 1.59
C THR A 401 -18.62 -18.11 2.78
N ASP A 402 -18.13 -17.89 4.00
CA ASP A 402 -18.99 -17.52 5.13
C ASP A 402 -19.12 -15.98 5.16
N GLN A 403 -20.15 -15.48 4.48
CA GLN A 403 -20.46 -14.06 4.34
C GLN A 403 -20.64 -13.34 5.69
N MET A 404 -20.93 -14.09 6.76
CA MET A 404 -21.09 -13.56 8.12
C MET A 404 -19.77 -13.54 8.90
N ASN A 405 -18.83 -14.41 8.56
CA ASN A 405 -17.55 -14.57 9.25
C ASN A 405 -16.38 -14.65 8.24
N PRO A 406 -16.19 -13.63 7.38
CA PRO A 406 -15.11 -13.61 6.40
C PRO A 406 -13.74 -13.74 7.08
N VAL A 407 -12.83 -14.49 6.45
CA VAL A 407 -11.52 -14.85 7.01
C VAL A 407 -10.42 -14.27 6.15
N TYR A 408 -9.72 -13.26 6.68
CA TYR A 408 -8.46 -12.76 6.10
C TYR A 408 -7.41 -13.88 6.11
N LEU A 409 -7.05 -14.36 4.92
CA LEU A 409 -6.09 -15.47 4.75
C LEU A 409 -4.64 -14.99 4.74
N GLY A 410 -4.39 -13.76 4.33
CA GLY A 410 -3.03 -13.24 4.17
C GLY A 410 -2.92 -12.19 3.08
N SER A 411 -1.70 -11.72 2.84
CA SER A 411 -1.41 -10.73 1.79
C SER A 411 -0.34 -11.23 0.80
N LEU A 412 -0.51 -10.85 -0.47
CA LEU A 412 0.53 -10.89 -1.50
C LEU A 412 1.25 -9.52 -1.53
N PRO A 413 2.53 -9.41 -1.13
CA PRO A 413 3.27 -8.14 -1.15
C PRO A 413 3.51 -7.58 -2.56
N SER A 414 3.85 -6.29 -2.65
CA SER A 414 4.51 -5.71 -3.83
C SER A 414 5.65 -6.58 -4.35
N HIS A 415 5.90 -6.54 -5.67
CA HIS A 415 7.14 -7.06 -6.24
C HIS A 415 8.35 -6.24 -5.79
N ASP A 416 8.20 -4.91 -5.76
CA ASP A 416 9.16 -3.97 -5.19
C ASP A 416 8.68 -3.54 -3.78
N PRO A 417 9.29 -4.03 -2.69
CA PRO A 417 8.88 -3.71 -1.33
C PRO A 417 9.39 -2.33 -0.85
N GLU A 418 10.28 -1.67 -1.59
CA GLU A 418 10.75 -0.31 -1.30
C GLU A 418 9.86 0.74 -2.00
N ALA A 419 9.16 0.36 -3.07
CA ALA A 419 8.16 1.19 -3.73
C ALA A 419 6.75 1.03 -3.13
N VAL A 420 6.33 2.01 -2.32
CA VAL A 420 4.91 2.19 -1.99
C VAL A 420 4.17 2.63 -3.26
N ALA A 421 3.27 1.78 -3.76
CA ALA A 421 2.34 2.18 -4.83
C ALA A 421 1.32 3.15 -4.26
N ILE A 422 0.84 4.09 -5.06
CA ILE A 422 -0.29 4.91 -4.64
C ILE A 422 -1.54 4.01 -4.64
N TRP A 423 -1.91 3.47 -5.80
CA TRP A 423 -3.08 2.59 -5.95
C TRP A 423 -2.72 1.27 -6.64
N ARG A 424 -3.61 0.27 -6.54
CA ARG A 424 -3.52 -1.03 -7.23
C ARG A 424 -4.84 -1.39 -7.87
N ASP A 425 -4.72 -2.18 -8.92
CA ASP A 425 -5.81 -2.89 -9.56
C ASP A 425 -5.42 -4.38 -9.65
N MET A 426 -6.37 -5.27 -9.39
CA MET A 426 -6.28 -6.68 -9.73
C MET A 426 -7.54 -7.17 -10.48
N LYS A 427 -7.32 -8.04 -11.48
CA LYS A 427 -8.39 -8.81 -12.13
C LYS A 427 -8.00 -10.29 -12.19
N VAL A 428 -8.98 -11.15 -12.45
CA VAL A 428 -8.78 -12.61 -12.46
C VAL A 428 -9.10 -13.20 -13.82
N TYR A 429 -8.31 -14.17 -14.26
CA TYR A 429 -8.60 -14.99 -15.42
C TYR A 429 -8.33 -16.47 -15.11
N ARG A 430 -9.36 -17.31 -15.30
CA ARG A 430 -9.38 -18.71 -14.84
C ARG A 430 -9.12 -18.77 -13.32
N ASN A 431 -7.96 -19.29 -12.91
CA ASN A 431 -7.54 -19.38 -11.51
C ASN A 431 -6.31 -18.50 -11.22
N HIS A 432 -6.02 -17.48 -12.03
CA HIS A 432 -4.87 -16.60 -11.82
C HIS A 432 -5.32 -15.15 -11.62
N MET A 433 -4.86 -14.53 -10.54
CA MET A 433 -4.97 -13.09 -10.31
C MET A 433 -3.80 -12.38 -11.02
N PHE A 434 -4.10 -11.28 -11.70
CA PHE A 434 -3.16 -10.39 -12.36
C PHE A 434 -3.26 -9.04 -11.65
N VAL A 435 -2.14 -8.53 -11.11
CA VAL A 435 -2.08 -7.31 -10.30
C VAL A 435 -1.17 -6.28 -10.96
N VAL A 436 -1.65 -5.05 -11.09
CA VAL A 436 -0.84 -3.87 -11.45
C VAL A 436 -0.84 -2.86 -10.30
N ALA A 437 0.02 -1.86 -10.40
CA ALA A 437 0.19 -0.84 -9.38
C ALA A 437 0.69 0.45 -10.02
N ASP A 438 0.05 1.58 -9.69
CA ASP A 438 0.42 2.87 -10.26
C ASP A 438 1.63 3.50 -9.54
N ALA A 439 2.34 4.36 -10.27
CA ALA A 439 3.54 5.10 -9.89
C ALA A 439 4.74 4.25 -9.38
N GLN A 440 4.61 2.92 -9.30
CA GLN A 440 5.68 2.02 -8.90
C GLN A 440 6.92 2.08 -9.82
N GLY A 441 8.03 1.60 -9.26
CA GLY A 441 9.35 1.55 -9.88
C GLY A 441 9.42 0.75 -11.18
N ARG A 442 10.55 0.85 -11.86
CA ARG A 442 10.72 0.30 -13.23
C ARG A 442 10.64 -1.22 -13.34
N GLU A 443 10.80 -1.93 -12.23
CA GLU A 443 10.90 -3.39 -12.17
C GLU A 443 9.70 -4.05 -11.47
N ASN A 444 8.61 -3.35 -11.12
CA ASN A 444 7.44 -4.01 -10.50
C ASN A 444 6.64 -4.89 -11.50
N GLY A 445 6.43 -4.39 -12.71
CA GLY A 445 5.71 -5.12 -13.77
C GLY A 445 4.23 -5.32 -13.49
N MET A 446 3.69 -6.44 -13.96
CA MET A 446 2.38 -6.98 -13.57
C MET A 446 2.63 -8.30 -12.82
N GLN A 447 2.23 -8.36 -11.55
CA GLN A 447 2.38 -9.54 -10.70
C GLN A 447 1.29 -10.58 -11.01
N ILE A 448 1.59 -11.87 -10.89
CA ILE A 448 0.66 -12.94 -11.27
C ILE A 448 0.66 -14.01 -10.17
N PHE A 449 -0.52 -14.37 -9.69
CA PHE A 449 -0.68 -15.31 -8.58
C PHE A 449 -1.71 -16.40 -8.90
N ASP A 450 -1.28 -17.66 -8.85
CA ASP A 450 -2.15 -18.83 -8.95
C ASP A 450 -2.99 -18.95 -7.68
N LEU A 451 -4.28 -18.67 -7.80
CA LEU A 451 -5.27 -18.69 -6.72
C LEU A 451 -5.59 -20.11 -6.24
N THR A 452 -5.25 -21.17 -7.00
CA THR A 452 -5.45 -22.56 -6.53
C THR A 452 -4.60 -22.88 -5.30
N GLN A 453 -3.52 -22.11 -5.06
CA GLN A 453 -2.72 -22.19 -3.84
C GLN A 453 -3.55 -21.93 -2.56
N LEU A 454 -4.62 -21.14 -2.65
CA LEU A 454 -5.50 -20.82 -1.51
C LEU A 454 -6.20 -22.06 -0.94
N ARG A 455 -6.45 -23.08 -1.78
CA ARG A 455 -7.11 -24.34 -1.40
C ARG A 455 -6.33 -25.15 -0.35
N GLY A 456 -5.03 -24.91 -0.22
CA GLY A 456 -4.13 -25.61 0.70
C GLY A 456 -3.76 -24.84 1.98
N VAL A 457 -4.31 -23.65 2.19
CA VAL A 457 -3.93 -22.77 3.31
C VAL A 457 -4.45 -23.31 4.65
N ASP A 458 -3.53 -23.56 5.60
CA ASP A 458 -3.90 -23.96 6.96
C ASP A 458 -4.45 -22.76 7.75
N ARG A 459 -5.73 -22.84 8.14
CA ARG A 459 -6.38 -21.79 8.93
C ARG A 459 -5.81 -21.65 10.35
N ALA A 460 -4.96 -22.58 10.82
CA ALA A 460 -4.24 -22.48 12.08
C ALA A 460 -2.97 -21.59 12.01
N THR A 461 -2.51 -21.20 10.82
CA THR A 461 -1.27 -20.42 10.62
C THR A 461 -1.52 -19.06 9.95
N LEU A 462 -2.73 -18.51 10.05
CA LEU A 462 -3.09 -17.21 9.48
C LEU A 462 -2.58 -16.03 10.32
N PRO A 463 -2.33 -14.85 9.72
CA PRO A 463 -2.35 -14.58 8.28
C PRO A 463 -1.06 -15.06 7.59
N ALA A 464 -1.19 -15.53 6.35
CA ALA A 464 -0.07 -15.94 5.51
C ALA A 464 0.57 -14.75 4.76
N THR A 465 1.83 -14.90 4.38
CA THR A 465 2.47 -14.07 3.35
C THR A 465 2.59 -14.89 2.07
N PHE A 466 1.89 -14.48 1.02
CA PHE A 466 1.93 -15.13 -0.28
C PHE A 466 3.09 -14.61 -1.12
N ILE A 467 3.48 -15.38 -2.13
CA ILE A 467 4.52 -15.01 -3.11
C ILE A 467 3.90 -15.15 -4.50
N GLU A 468 4.21 -14.21 -5.39
CA GLU A 468 3.80 -14.26 -6.79
C GLU A 468 4.32 -15.52 -7.51
N THR A 469 3.49 -16.07 -8.38
CA THR A 469 3.79 -17.29 -9.15
C THR A 469 4.57 -16.95 -10.43
N ALA A 470 4.32 -15.78 -11.02
CA ALA A 470 5.05 -15.21 -12.15
C ALA A 470 4.95 -13.68 -12.15
N ASN A 471 5.76 -13.01 -12.98
CA ASN A 471 5.73 -11.56 -13.14
C ASN A 471 6.03 -11.14 -14.58
N TYR A 472 5.24 -10.22 -15.11
CA TYR A 472 5.37 -9.70 -16.47
C TYR A 472 6.08 -8.33 -16.50
N GLN A 473 7.38 -8.39 -16.77
CA GLN A 473 8.31 -7.25 -16.87
C GLN A 473 8.20 -6.45 -18.19
N GLY A 474 7.03 -6.48 -18.84
CA GLY A 474 6.76 -5.72 -20.07
C GLY A 474 6.38 -4.26 -19.81
N ILE A 475 5.96 -3.93 -18.59
CA ILE A 475 5.74 -2.57 -18.06
C ILE A 475 6.56 -2.39 -16.77
N GLY A 476 6.62 -1.19 -16.21
CA GLY A 476 7.15 -0.96 -14.85
C GLY A 476 6.00 -0.78 -13.87
N SER A 477 5.11 0.14 -14.19
CA SER A 477 3.84 0.42 -13.51
C SER A 477 2.71 0.56 -14.55
N ALA A 478 1.47 0.37 -14.11
CA ALA A 478 0.24 0.62 -14.87
C ALA A 478 -0.86 0.97 -13.87
N HIS A 479 -1.83 1.76 -14.32
CA HIS A 479 -2.88 2.29 -13.45
C HIS A 479 -3.96 1.23 -13.20
N ASN A 480 -4.63 0.80 -14.27
CA ASN A 480 -5.63 -0.28 -14.26
C ASN A 480 -5.22 -1.45 -15.18
N VAL A 481 -5.84 -2.60 -14.97
CA VAL A 481 -5.77 -3.81 -15.80
C VAL A 481 -7.18 -4.31 -16.07
N PHE A 482 -7.53 -4.51 -17.34
CA PHE A 482 -8.68 -5.33 -17.73
C PHE A 482 -8.20 -6.67 -18.27
N VAL A 483 -8.88 -7.77 -17.94
CA VAL A 483 -8.60 -9.09 -18.55
C VAL A 483 -9.86 -9.65 -19.16
N HIS A 484 -9.87 -9.82 -20.48
CA HIS A 484 -11.02 -10.31 -21.21
C HIS A 484 -11.07 -11.84 -21.18
N GLU A 485 -11.99 -12.40 -20.40
CA GLU A 485 -12.03 -13.84 -20.10
C GLU A 485 -12.31 -14.72 -21.34
N GLU A 486 -13.05 -14.23 -22.33
CA GLU A 486 -13.31 -15.01 -23.55
C GLU A 486 -12.06 -15.22 -24.41
N THR A 487 -11.18 -14.24 -24.48
CA THR A 487 -10.01 -14.27 -25.39
C THR A 487 -8.68 -14.51 -24.67
N GLY A 488 -8.61 -14.28 -23.36
CA GLY A 488 -7.38 -14.42 -22.58
C GLY A 488 -6.33 -13.34 -22.89
N TYR A 489 -6.78 -12.11 -23.16
CA TYR A 489 -5.91 -10.95 -23.30
C TYR A 489 -6.13 -9.97 -22.13
N ALA A 490 -5.01 -9.48 -21.59
CA ALA A 490 -4.97 -8.40 -20.62
C ALA A 490 -4.64 -7.07 -21.33
N TYR A 491 -5.28 -6.00 -20.89
CA TYR A 491 -5.17 -4.65 -21.41
C TYR A 491 -4.77 -3.74 -20.25
N LEU A 492 -3.53 -3.23 -20.28
CA LEU A 492 -2.93 -2.48 -19.18
C LEU A 492 -3.01 -0.98 -19.48
N ALA A 493 -3.80 -0.25 -18.70
CA ALA A 493 -4.05 1.18 -18.85
C ALA A 493 -3.02 2.03 -18.06
N GLY A 494 -2.85 3.29 -18.45
CA GLY A 494 -1.93 4.24 -17.81
C GLY A 494 -0.45 3.83 -17.80
N SER A 495 -0.04 2.87 -18.64
CA SER A 495 1.24 2.15 -18.56
C SER A 495 2.48 3.06 -18.56
N ARG A 496 3.46 2.78 -17.70
CA ARG A 496 4.71 3.54 -17.54
C ARG A 496 5.91 2.61 -17.27
N GLY A 497 7.10 3.04 -17.69
CA GLY A 497 8.37 2.33 -17.42
C GLY A 497 8.51 0.96 -18.10
N GLY A 498 9.33 0.10 -17.52
CA GLY A 498 9.57 -1.28 -17.99
C GLY A 498 10.28 -1.40 -19.34
N ARG A 499 10.06 -2.54 -19.99
CA ARG A 499 10.70 -2.93 -21.26
C ARG A 499 9.79 -2.73 -22.49
N GLY A 500 8.57 -2.24 -22.27
CA GLY A 500 7.50 -2.06 -23.26
C GLY A 500 7.69 -0.85 -24.18
N ARG A 501 6.68 -0.61 -25.01
CA ARG A 501 6.75 0.40 -26.11
C ARG A 501 5.49 1.23 -26.34
N CYS A 502 4.42 1.00 -25.57
CA CYS A 502 3.12 1.63 -25.85
C CYS A 502 2.97 3.08 -25.35
N GLY A 503 3.94 3.57 -24.57
CA GLY A 503 3.77 4.83 -23.84
C GLY A 503 2.62 4.69 -22.83
N VAL A 504 1.84 5.77 -22.68
CA VAL A 504 0.75 5.90 -21.70
C VAL A 504 -0.62 5.36 -22.18
N GLY A 505 -0.70 4.85 -23.40
CA GLY A 505 -1.90 4.21 -23.93
C GLY A 505 -2.09 2.78 -23.41
N LEU A 506 -2.93 1.99 -24.09
CA LEU A 506 -3.12 0.58 -23.75
C LEU A 506 -1.91 -0.25 -24.17
N HIS A 507 -1.39 -1.04 -23.22
CA HIS A 507 -0.38 -2.06 -23.45
C HIS A 507 -1.05 -3.45 -23.38
N ILE A 508 -1.05 -4.19 -24.48
CA ILE A 508 -1.85 -5.41 -24.65
C ILE A 508 -0.97 -6.66 -24.49
N VAL A 509 -1.41 -7.60 -23.67
CA VAL A 509 -0.68 -8.81 -23.27
C VAL A 509 -1.56 -10.05 -23.49
N ASN A 510 -1.03 -11.09 -24.15
CA ASN A 510 -1.66 -12.42 -24.15
C ASN A 510 -1.34 -13.11 -22.82
N VAL A 511 -2.38 -13.49 -22.08
CA VAL A 511 -2.32 -14.19 -20.77
C VAL A 511 -2.95 -15.60 -20.84
N GLN A 512 -3.11 -16.17 -22.04
CA GLN A 512 -3.66 -17.52 -22.26
C GLN A 512 -2.80 -18.61 -21.62
N ASP A 513 -1.49 -18.36 -21.50
CA ASP A 513 -0.57 -19.00 -20.54
C ASP A 513 -0.18 -17.96 -19.46
N PRO A 514 -0.82 -17.98 -18.27
CA PRO A 514 -0.50 -17.07 -17.17
C PRO A 514 0.94 -17.15 -16.67
N MET A 515 1.64 -18.27 -16.87
CA MET A 515 3.02 -18.46 -16.44
C MET A 515 4.04 -17.80 -17.38
N ASN A 516 3.65 -17.56 -18.64
CA ASN A 516 4.52 -16.94 -19.64
C ASN A 516 3.76 -15.88 -20.48
N PRO A 517 3.25 -14.79 -19.89
CA PRO A 517 2.51 -13.80 -20.66
C PRO A 517 3.38 -13.12 -21.71
N THR A 518 2.81 -12.86 -22.89
CA THR A 518 3.54 -12.31 -24.04
C THR A 518 2.94 -11.01 -24.52
N PHE A 519 3.81 -10.07 -24.93
CA PHE A 519 3.37 -8.82 -25.53
C PHE A 519 2.62 -9.07 -26.84
N ALA A 520 1.40 -8.52 -26.96
CA ALA A 520 0.53 -8.69 -28.11
C ALA A 520 0.44 -7.43 -29.00
N GLY A 521 0.49 -6.24 -28.39
CA GLY A 521 0.44 -4.97 -29.12
C GLY A 521 0.16 -3.75 -28.25
N CYS A 522 -0.16 -2.62 -28.90
CA CYS A 522 -0.45 -1.35 -28.25
C CYS A 522 -1.67 -0.69 -28.90
N HIS A 523 -2.39 0.13 -28.15
CA HIS A 523 -3.26 1.17 -28.71
C HIS A 523 -2.86 2.55 -28.16
N HIS A 524 -2.86 3.57 -29.01
CA HIS A 524 -2.55 4.96 -28.65
C HIS A 524 -3.31 5.92 -29.59
N GLU A 525 -4.11 6.81 -29.02
CA GLU A 525 -4.88 7.82 -29.75
C GLU A 525 -4.39 9.23 -29.36
N PRO A 526 -3.58 9.91 -30.19
CA PRO A 526 -3.00 11.21 -29.84
C PRO A 526 -3.99 12.36 -29.65
N GLN A 527 -5.27 12.19 -29.98
CA GLN A 527 -6.31 13.22 -29.85
C GLN A 527 -6.94 13.32 -28.45
N VAL A 528 -6.70 12.33 -27.57
CA VAL A 528 -7.22 12.29 -26.19
C VAL A 528 -6.12 12.43 -25.14
N GLY A 529 -6.44 12.30 -23.86
CA GLY A 529 -5.54 12.57 -22.74
C GLY A 529 -5.28 14.07 -22.56
N ARG A 530 -4.62 14.43 -21.47
CA ARG A 530 -4.19 15.80 -21.16
C ARG A 530 -2.91 16.16 -21.94
N SER A 531 -2.65 17.45 -22.11
CA SER A 531 -1.57 17.96 -22.98
C SER A 531 -0.14 17.54 -22.58
N PHE A 532 0.05 17.06 -21.34
CA PHE A 532 1.31 16.51 -20.84
C PHE A 532 1.37 14.96 -20.91
N SER A 533 0.30 14.29 -21.32
CA SER A 533 0.22 12.84 -21.52
C SER A 533 -0.81 12.51 -22.62
N PRO A 534 -0.58 12.97 -23.87
CA PRO A 534 -1.51 12.73 -24.98
C PRO A 534 -1.64 11.25 -25.29
N GLY A 535 -2.88 10.78 -25.47
CA GLY A 535 -3.24 9.37 -25.61
C GLY A 535 -3.02 8.54 -24.34
N TYR A 536 -3.04 9.15 -23.15
CA TYR A 536 -3.21 8.42 -21.90
C TYR A 536 -4.61 7.78 -21.88
N VAL A 537 -4.66 6.50 -21.51
CA VAL A 537 -5.90 5.76 -21.25
C VAL A 537 -5.94 5.46 -19.76
N HIS A 538 -7.05 5.78 -19.09
CA HIS A 538 -7.19 5.64 -17.65
C HIS A 538 -7.68 4.23 -17.26
N ASP A 539 -8.72 3.79 -17.94
CA ASP A 539 -9.32 2.46 -17.78
C ASP A 539 -9.81 1.94 -19.14
N VAL A 540 -10.24 0.68 -19.20
CA VAL A 540 -10.78 0.06 -20.40
C VAL A 540 -11.69 -1.12 -20.06
N GLN A 541 -12.80 -1.25 -20.78
CA GLN A 541 -13.57 -2.50 -20.83
C GLN A 541 -13.61 -3.03 -22.26
N CYS A 542 -13.33 -4.32 -22.46
CA CYS A 542 -13.35 -4.97 -23.77
C CYS A 542 -14.33 -6.14 -23.81
N VAL A 543 -14.99 -6.32 -24.95
CA VAL A 543 -16.00 -7.36 -25.19
C VAL A 543 -15.87 -7.95 -26.59
N ILE A 544 -16.27 -9.21 -26.79
CA ILE A 544 -16.73 -9.65 -28.12
C ILE A 544 -18.07 -8.95 -28.38
N TYR A 545 -18.09 -7.93 -29.24
CA TYR A 545 -19.26 -7.09 -29.45
C TYR A 545 -20.42 -7.89 -30.06
N ARG A 546 -21.56 -7.91 -29.37
CA ARG A 546 -22.78 -8.65 -29.74
C ARG A 546 -23.97 -7.74 -30.01
N GLY A 547 -23.77 -6.43 -29.88
CA GLY A 547 -24.79 -5.41 -29.97
C GLY A 547 -25.34 -5.21 -31.40
N PRO A 548 -26.16 -4.15 -31.57
CA PRO A 548 -26.89 -3.87 -32.81
C PRO A 548 -26.01 -3.56 -34.02
N ASP A 549 -24.80 -3.01 -33.84
CA ASP A 549 -23.93 -2.65 -34.97
C ASP A 549 -23.39 -3.90 -35.70
N ALA A 550 -23.96 -4.16 -36.88
CA ALA A 550 -23.61 -5.29 -37.72
C ALA A 550 -22.21 -5.20 -38.36
N THR A 551 -21.54 -4.05 -38.34
CA THR A 551 -20.19 -3.82 -38.88
C THR A 551 -19.13 -4.39 -37.93
N TYR A 552 -19.37 -4.30 -36.63
CA TYR A 552 -18.46 -4.71 -35.56
C TYR A 552 -18.94 -5.96 -34.79
N HIS A 553 -20.13 -6.49 -35.10
CA HIS A 553 -20.64 -7.74 -34.52
C HIS A 553 -19.65 -8.92 -34.67
N GLY A 554 -19.24 -9.50 -33.54
CA GLY A 554 -18.26 -10.59 -33.46
C GLY A 554 -16.79 -10.13 -33.43
N ARG A 555 -16.51 -8.82 -33.45
CA ARG A 555 -15.18 -8.25 -33.22
C ARG A 555 -14.90 -8.06 -31.73
N GLU A 556 -13.63 -7.93 -31.37
CA GLU A 556 -13.22 -7.58 -30.01
C GLU A 556 -13.09 -6.05 -29.94
N ILE A 557 -14.07 -5.40 -29.29
CA ILE A 557 -14.17 -3.95 -29.16
C ILE A 557 -13.88 -3.56 -27.73
N CYS A 558 -13.02 -2.56 -27.54
CA CYS A 558 -12.75 -1.93 -26.26
C CYS A 558 -13.35 -0.53 -26.22
N VAL A 559 -13.86 -0.12 -25.06
CA VAL A 559 -14.23 1.26 -24.75
C VAL A 559 -13.33 1.75 -23.61
N ALA A 560 -12.67 2.89 -23.83
CA ALA A 560 -11.47 3.30 -23.10
C ALA A 560 -11.53 4.77 -22.67
N PRO A 561 -12.02 5.08 -21.44
CA PRO A 561 -11.91 6.40 -20.84
C PRO A 561 -10.47 6.92 -20.82
N SER A 562 -10.29 8.18 -21.22
CA SER A 562 -8.97 8.72 -21.59
C SER A 562 -8.80 10.18 -21.13
N GLU A 563 -9.20 10.48 -19.88
CA GLU A 563 -9.19 11.79 -19.19
C GLU A 563 -10.08 12.87 -19.84
N THR A 564 -9.95 13.11 -21.15
CA THR A 564 -10.55 14.22 -21.90
C THR A 564 -11.64 13.78 -22.89
N ALA A 565 -11.80 12.48 -23.09
CA ALA A 565 -12.82 11.82 -23.91
C ALA A 565 -12.88 10.31 -23.56
N ILE A 566 -13.81 9.57 -24.15
CA ILE A 566 -13.83 8.11 -24.16
C ILE A 566 -13.57 7.63 -25.60
N ASN A 567 -12.65 6.68 -25.80
CA ASN A 567 -12.38 6.10 -27.12
C ASN A 567 -13.10 4.76 -27.31
N ILE A 568 -13.60 4.51 -28.52
CA ILE A 568 -14.03 3.19 -28.98
C ILE A 568 -12.93 2.64 -29.90
N VAL A 569 -12.50 1.40 -29.68
CA VAL A 569 -11.34 0.80 -30.36
C VAL A 569 -11.64 -0.63 -30.80
N ASP A 570 -11.47 -0.94 -32.09
CA ASP A 570 -11.39 -2.31 -32.58
C ASP A 570 -9.99 -2.85 -32.30
N VAL A 571 -9.90 -3.80 -31.36
CA VAL A 571 -8.66 -4.46 -30.96
C VAL A 571 -8.55 -5.88 -31.50
N THR A 572 -9.42 -6.29 -32.43
CA THR A 572 -9.48 -7.67 -32.96
C THR A 572 -8.11 -8.14 -33.43
N ASP A 573 -7.46 -7.36 -34.31
CA ASP A 573 -6.01 -7.48 -34.54
C ASP A 573 -5.26 -6.70 -33.46
N LYS A 574 -4.76 -7.44 -32.47
CA LYS A 574 -3.97 -6.90 -31.35
C LYS A 574 -2.74 -6.11 -31.81
N SER A 575 -2.19 -6.45 -32.98
CA SER A 575 -0.98 -5.83 -33.55
C SER A 575 -1.27 -4.58 -34.39
N ASN A 576 -2.54 -4.36 -34.77
CA ASN A 576 -3.01 -3.25 -35.59
C ASN A 576 -4.42 -2.82 -35.15
N THR A 577 -4.52 -2.31 -33.92
CA THR A 577 -5.75 -1.76 -33.35
C THR A 577 -6.22 -0.54 -34.12
N VAL A 578 -7.53 -0.30 -34.21
CA VAL A 578 -8.11 0.83 -34.95
C VAL A 578 -9.02 1.66 -34.04
N SER A 579 -8.76 2.96 -33.91
CA SER A 579 -9.72 3.92 -33.32
C SER A 579 -10.98 3.93 -34.19
N VAL A 580 -12.14 3.65 -33.58
CA VAL A 580 -13.45 3.66 -34.24
C VAL A 580 -14.06 5.06 -34.10
N ALA A 581 -14.32 5.49 -32.86
CA ALA A 581 -14.91 6.79 -32.56
C ALA A 581 -14.33 7.39 -31.26
N VAL A 582 -14.50 8.71 -31.10
CA VAL A 582 -14.08 9.47 -29.90
C VAL A 582 -15.31 10.17 -29.32
N MET A 583 -15.83 9.63 -28.23
CA MET A 583 -17.02 10.11 -27.51
C MET A 583 -16.64 11.35 -26.70
N THR A 584 -17.31 12.48 -26.96
CA THR A 584 -17.06 13.76 -26.28
C THR A 584 -18.36 14.37 -25.76
N TYR A 585 -18.32 14.96 -24.57
CA TYR A 585 -19.49 15.42 -23.84
C TYR A 585 -19.27 16.80 -23.18
N PRO A 586 -20.34 17.51 -22.76
CA PRO A 586 -20.20 18.77 -22.05
C PRO A 586 -19.56 18.56 -20.67
N LEU A 587 -18.70 19.50 -20.24
CA LEU A 587 -18.07 19.49 -18.91
C LEU A 587 -17.27 18.20 -18.63
N VAL A 588 -16.39 17.78 -19.54
CA VAL A 588 -15.37 16.76 -19.22
C VAL A 588 -14.37 17.34 -18.21
N ALA A 589 -14.01 16.59 -17.16
CA ALA A 589 -12.89 16.92 -16.28
C ALA A 589 -11.85 15.81 -16.20
N TYR A 590 -12.31 14.57 -16.01
CA TYR A 590 -11.55 13.33 -15.92
C TYR A 590 -12.43 12.11 -16.23
N SER A 591 -12.63 11.82 -17.51
CA SER A 591 -13.35 10.61 -17.92
C SER A 591 -12.65 9.36 -17.37
N HIS A 592 -13.33 8.63 -16.47
CA HIS A 592 -12.69 7.73 -15.51
C HIS A 592 -12.92 6.24 -15.81
N GLN A 593 -14.09 5.68 -15.50
CA GLN A 593 -14.46 4.29 -15.76
C GLN A 593 -15.76 4.22 -16.59
N GLY A 594 -16.04 3.04 -17.15
CA GLY A 594 -17.36 2.74 -17.67
C GLY A 594 -17.55 1.26 -18.00
N TRP A 595 -18.81 0.87 -18.22
CA TRP A 595 -19.21 -0.52 -18.38
C TRP A 595 -20.38 -0.68 -19.36
N PHE A 596 -20.31 -1.68 -20.23
CA PHE A 596 -21.35 -2.10 -21.17
C PHE A 596 -22.57 -2.72 -20.46
N THR A 597 -23.77 -2.54 -21.03
CA THR A 597 -24.93 -3.39 -20.73
C THR A 597 -24.77 -4.80 -21.31
N ASP A 598 -25.47 -5.79 -20.75
CA ASP A 598 -25.42 -7.21 -21.16
C ASP A 598 -25.81 -7.47 -22.63
N ASP A 599 -26.48 -6.53 -23.31
CA ASP A 599 -26.80 -6.56 -24.74
C ASP A 599 -25.73 -5.89 -25.63
N HIS A 600 -24.70 -5.29 -25.01
CA HIS A 600 -23.62 -4.51 -25.60
C HIS A 600 -24.10 -3.28 -26.41
N ARG A 601 -25.35 -2.82 -26.24
CA ARG A 601 -25.86 -1.60 -26.90
C ARG A 601 -25.49 -0.33 -26.16
N TYR A 602 -25.54 -0.32 -24.83
CA TYR A 602 -25.31 0.90 -24.05
C TYR A 602 -24.00 0.82 -23.28
N PHE A 603 -23.40 1.98 -23.03
CA PHE A 603 -22.21 2.12 -22.20
C PHE A 603 -22.45 3.19 -21.14
N ILE A 604 -22.30 2.82 -19.88
CA ILE A 604 -22.49 3.68 -18.72
C ILE A 604 -21.11 4.13 -18.25
N ALA A 605 -20.87 5.43 -18.10
CA ALA A 605 -19.54 5.99 -17.80
C ALA A 605 -19.62 7.15 -16.79
N ASN A 606 -18.49 7.55 -16.21
CA ASN A 606 -18.43 8.58 -15.17
C ASN A 606 -17.17 9.49 -15.26
N ASP A 607 -17.07 10.51 -14.40
CA ASP A 607 -16.12 11.62 -14.54
C ASP A 607 -15.64 12.16 -13.17
N GLU A 608 -14.65 11.47 -12.59
CA GLU A 608 -14.17 11.57 -11.19
C GLU A 608 -13.80 12.98 -10.69
N LEU A 609 -13.53 13.92 -11.59
CA LEU A 609 -13.15 15.29 -11.21
C LEU A 609 -14.22 16.33 -11.56
N ASP A 610 -15.42 15.95 -11.98
CA ASP A 610 -16.43 16.90 -12.44
C ASP A 610 -17.12 17.66 -11.29
N GLU A 611 -17.35 17.04 -10.13
CA GLU A 611 -17.88 17.76 -8.97
C GLU A 611 -16.81 18.68 -8.39
N ALA A 612 -15.54 18.24 -8.39
CA ALA A 612 -14.42 19.03 -7.92
C ALA A 612 -14.22 20.30 -8.77
N ASN A 613 -14.25 20.16 -10.09
CA ASN A 613 -13.98 21.24 -11.04
C ASN A 613 -15.20 22.11 -11.37
N PHE A 614 -16.43 21.57 -11.31
CA PHE A 614 -17.64 22.26 -11.76
C PHE A 614 -18.71 22.50 -10.68
N ARG A 615 -18.45 22.21 -9.39
CA ARG A 615 -19.37 22.54 -8.25
C ARG A 615 -19.98 23.95 -8.28
N ASP A 616 -19.23 24.94 -8.77
CA ASP A 616 -19.59 26.36 -8.80
C ASP A 616 -20.29 26.76 -10.14
N SER A 617 -20.53 25.80 -11.04
CA SER A 617 -21.18 26.01 -12.33
C SER A 617 -22.72 25.95 -12.23
N PHE A 618 -23.39 26.93 -12.84
CA PHE A 618 -24.86 27.02 -12.89
C PHE A 618 -25.55 25.85 -13.60
N THR A 619 -24.83 25.06 -14.41
CA THR A 619 -25.39 23.89 -15.12
C THR A 619 -25.14 22.58 -14.39
N PHE A 620 -24.15 22.54 -13.48
CA PHE A 620 -23.72 21.32 -12.82
C PHE A 620 -24.62 21.00 -11.61
N ARG A 621 -24.98 19.73 -11.42
CA ARG A 621 -26.07 19.36 -10.49
C ARG A 621 -25.64 18.50 -9.31
N GLY A 622 -24.56 17.74 -9.41
CA GLY A 622 -24.07 16.75 -8.43
C GLY A 622 -23.36 15.62 -9.17
N THR A 623 -22.91 14.61 -8.44
CA THR A 623 -22.32 13.35 -8.94
C THR A 623 -23.06 12.85 -10.18
N ARG A 624 -22.35 12.52 -11.27
CA ARG A 624 -22.92 12.39 -12.62
C ARG A 624 -22.57 11.07 -13.28
N THR A 625 -23.58 10.39 -13.79
CA THR A 625 -23.40 9.18 -14.59
C THR A 625 -23.89 9.40 -16.02
N LEU A 626 -23.03 9.15 -16.99
CA LEU A 626 -23.25 9.34 -18.42
C LEU A 626 -23.76 8.05 -19.05
N PHE A 627 -24.84 8.12 -19.81
CA PHE A 627 -25.42 6.96 -20.49
C PHE A 627 -25.32 7.16 -22.00
N TRP A 628 -24.59 6.28 -22.67
CA TRP A 628 -24.32 6.31 -24.10
C TRP A 628 -25.08 5.21 -24.83
N ASP A 629 -25.64 5.56 -26.00
CA ASP A 629 -26.23 4.61 -26.94
C ASP A 629 -25.22 4.35 -28.07
N LEU A 630 -24.83 3.08 -28.21
CA LEU A 630 -23.87 2.56 -29.19
C LEU A 630 -24.60 1.68 -30.23
N GLU A 631 -25.77 2.15 -30.70
CA GLU A 631 -26.50 1.55 -31.82
C GLU A 631 -25.70 1.57 -33.13
N ASP A 632 -24.87 2.60 -33.29
CA ASP A 632 -23.83 2.76 -34.31
C ASP A 632 -22.53 3.09 -33.54
N LEU A 633 -21.46 2.31 -33.75
CA LEU A 633 -20.19 2.54 -33.06
C LEU A 633 -19.33 3.63 -33.73
N ASP A 634 -19.60 3.98 -34.98
CA ASP A 634 -18.92 5.05 -35.70
C ASP A 634 -19.49 6.45 -35.32
N ASP A 635 -20.75 6.54 -34.86
CA ASP A 635 -21.43 7.79 -34.40
C ASP A 635 -22.13 7.62 -33.03
N PRO A 636 -21.38 7.43 -31.92
CA PRO A 636 -21.92 7.11 -30.58
C PRO A 636 -22.60 8.32 -29.91
N ILE A 637 -23.80 8.12 -29.34
CA ILE A 637 -24.67 9.20 -28.87
C ILE A 637 -24.75 9.24 -27.33
N LEU A 638 -24.50 10.40 -26.71
CA LEU A 638 -24.85 10.63 -25.31
C LEU A 638 -26.37 10.73 -25.18
N LEU A 639 -27.00 9.70 -24.63
CA LEU A 639 -28.45 9.58 -24.51
C LEU A 639 -29.00 10.47 -23.39
N MET A 640 -28.36 10.45 -22.21
CA MET A 640 -28.76 11.23 -21.03
C MET A 640 -27.66 11.28 -19.95
N GLU A 641 -27.81 12.24 -19.02
CA GLU A 641 -26.99 12.40 -17.82
C GLU A 641 -27.85 12.13 -16.57
N TYR A 642 -27.51 11.09 -15.79
CA TYR A 642 -28.08 10.87 -14.46
C TYR A 642 -27.34 11.74 -13.44
N PHE A 643 -28.07 12.23 -12.44
CA PHE A 643 -27.50 13.00 -11.33
C PHE A 643 -27.97 12.42 -10.00
N SER A 644 -27.00 12.08 -9.15
CA SER A 644 -27.25 11.52 -7.81
C SER A 644 -28.06 12.49 -6.92
N PRO A 645 -28.91 11.99 -6.00
CA PRO A 645 -29.50 12.81 -4.94
C PRO A 645 -28.46 13.31 -3.92
N VAL A 646 -27.27 12.70 -3.88
CA VAL A 646 -26.13 13.00 -3.00
C VAL A 646 -25.03 13.69 -3.80
N LYS A 647 -24.13 14.46 -3.15
CA LYS A 647 -23.02 15.18 -3.80
C LYS A 647 -21.66 14.77 -3.23
N THR A 648 -21.17 13.62 -3.66
CA THR A 648 -19.78 13.18 -3.48
C THR A 648 -19.12 13.02 -4.84
N THR A 649 -17.87 12.61 -4.87
CA THR A 649 -17.22 12.13 -6.10
C THR A 649 -17.76 10.76 -6.50
N ASP A 650 -18.00 10.53 -7.80
CA ASP A 650 -18.08 9.17 -8.38
C ASP A 650 -16.70 8.63 -8.79
N HIS A 651 -16.52 7.31 -8.73
CA HIS A 651 -15.22 6.68 -9.00
C HIS A 651 -15.36 5.40 -9.86
N ASN A 652 -15.79 4.27 -9.28
CA ASN A 652 -15.95 3.01 -10.03
C ASN A 652 -17.42 2.65 -10.29
N LEU A 653 -17.69 1.92 -11.39
CA LEU A 653 -19.02 1.39 -11.71
C LEU A 653 -18.97 0.06 -12.47
N TYR A 654 -19.96 -0.79 -12.20
CA TYR A 654 -20.13 -2.11 -12.86
C TYR A 654 -21.61 -2.38 -13.16
N VAL A 655 -21.90 -3.07 -14.27
CA VAL A 655 -23.25 -3.57 -14.59
C VAL A 655 -23.33 -5.08 -14.36
N ARG A 656 -24.51 -5.54 -13.90
CA ARG A 656 -24.90 -6.96 -13.83
C ARG A 656 -26.41 -7.08 -14.10
N GLY A 657 -26.80 -7.44 -15.33
CA GLY A 657 -28.20 -7.42 -15.75
C GLY A 657 -28.82 -6.03 -15.68
N ASN A 658 -30.05 -5.92 -15.19
CA ASN A 658 -30.80 -4.67 -15.10
C ASN A 658 -30.27 -3.67 -14.03
N TYR A 659 -29.07 -3.87 -13.46
CA TYR A 659 -28.55 -3.03 -12.37
C TYR A 659 -27.13 -2.52 -12.63
N ALA A 660 -26.93 -1.20 -12.44
CA ALA A 660 -25.64 -0.55 -12.36
C ALA A 660 -25.27 -0.28 -10.89
N TYR A 661 -24.10 -0.74 -10.47
CA TYR A 661 -23.54 -0.61 -9.13
C TYR A 661 -22.44 0.44 -9.20
N LEU A 662 -22.61 1.56 -8.49
CA LEU A 662 -21.68 2.69 -8.46
C LEU A 662 -20.99 2.77 -7.09
N SER A 663 -19.69 3.00 -7.08
CA SER A 663 -18.87 3.27 -5.91
C SER A 663 -18.47 4.74 -5.91
N ASN A 664 -19.04 5.51 -4.97
CA ASN A 664 -18.96 6.97 -4.93
C ASN A 664 -18.32 7.45 -3.62
N TYR A 665 -17.00 7.26 -3.46
CA TYR A 665 -16.16 7.67 -2.31
C TYR A 665 -16.93 7.90 -0.99
N GLU A 666 -17.02 9.15 -0.47
CA GLU A 666 -17.68 9.50 0.80
C GLU A 666 -19.22 9.30 0.82
N SER A 667 -19.83 8.55 -0.09
CA SER A 667 -21.23 8.13 0.04
C SER A 667 -21.43 6.62 -0.09
N GLY A 668 -20.41 5.83 -0.43
CA GLY A 668 -20.49 4.38 -0.49
C GLY A 668 -21.06 3.81 -1.80
N LEU A 669 -21.80 2.70 -1.68
CA LEU A 669 -22.42 1.95 -2.77
C LEU A 669 -23.79 2.54 -3.14
N ARG A 670 -24.01 2.79 -4.43
CA ARG A 670 -25.31 3.19 -5.01
C ARG A 670 -25.71 2.18 -6.09
N ILE A 671 -26.99 1.82 -6.15
CA ILE A 671 -27.49 0.82 -7.11
C ILE A 671 -28.66 1.41 -7.89
N LEU A 672 -28.44 1.61 -9.20
CA LEU A 672 -29.46 2.07 -10.14
C LEU A 672 -30.09 0.86 -10.84
N ASP A 673 -31.41 0.84 -10.91
CA ASP A 673 -32.17 0.06 -11.89
C ASP A 673 -32.07 0.76 -13.25
N ILE A 674 -31.70 0.01 -14.28
CA ILE A 674 -31.42 0.48 -15.64
C ILE A 674 -32.25 -0.28 -16.69
N GLU A 675 -33.33 -0.99 -16.30
CA GLU A 675 -34.23 -1.66 -17.26
C GLU A 675 -34.86 -0.67 -18.26
N ASP A 676 -35.22 0.53 -17.78
CA ASP A 676 -35.44 1.70 -18.63
C ASP A 676 -34.20 2.60 -18.61
N ILE A 677 -33.30 2.35 -19.56
CA ILE A 677 -32.06 3.11 -19.76
C ILE A 677 -32.28 4.62 -20.00
N SER A 678 -33.52 5.05 -20.34
CA SER A 678 -33.89 6.46 -20.52
C SER A 678 -34.40 7.14 -19.24
N ASN A 679 -34.66 6.34 -18.19
CA ASN A 679 -35.11 6.79 -16.88
C ASN A 679 -34.54 5.84 -15.80
N PRO A 680 -33.22 5.82 -15.56
CA PRO A 680 -32.61 5.00 -14.52
C PRO A 680 -33.01 5.50 -13.12
N VAL A 681 -33.22 4.56 -12.18
CA VAL A 681 -33.76 4.86 -10.84
C VAL A 681 -32.90 4.22 -9.75
N GLU A 682 -32.42 5.00 -8.80
CA GLU A 682 -31.75 4.45 -7.61
C GLU A 682 -32.75 3.62 -6.78
N VAL A 683 -32.58 2.30 -6.78
CA VAL A 683 -33.44 1.35 -6.06
C VAL A 683 -32.89 0.94 -4.71
N ALA A 684 -31.56 0.98 -4.54
CA ALA A 684 -30.88 0.54 -3.32
C ALA A 684 -29.56 1.30 -3.10
N TYR A 685 -29.14 1.43 -1.83
CA TYR A 685 -27.84 2.00 -1.47
C TYR A 685 -27.33 1.52 -0.11
N PHE A 686 -26.02 1.65 0.11
CA PHE A 686 -25.36 1.49 1.41
C PHE A 686 -24.22 2.49 1.53
N ASP A 687 -24.26 3.36 2.53
CA ASP A 687 -23.20 4.33 2.81
C ASP A 687 -22.08 3.70 3.64
N THR A 688 -20.84 3.80 3.17
CA THR A 688 -19.66 3.26 3.88
C THR A 688 -18.90 4.32 4.69
N ASP A 689 -19.21 5.62 4.58
CA ASP A 689 -18.70 6.67 5.48
C ASP A 689 -19.83 7.50 6.11
N PRO A 690 -20.49 7.01 7.17
CA PRO A 690 -21.60 7.70 7.82
C PRO A 690 -21.21 8.97 8.59
N VAL A 691 -19.99 9.49 8.44
CA VAL A 691 -19.49 10.70 9.11
C VAL A 691 -19.38 11.89 8.14
N SER A 692 -19.27 11.65 6.84
CA SER A 692 -18.99 12.68 5.84
C SER A 692 -19.59 12.31 4.50
N ASN A 693 -19.93 13.30 3.67
CA ASN A 693 -20.53 13.13 2.34
C ASN A 693 -20.07 14.32 1.48
N ARG A 694 -18.76 14.42 1.22
CA ARG A 694 -18.10 15.50 0.48
C ARG A 694 -17.59 15.04 -0.89
N VAL A 695 -17.28 16.03 -1.72
CA VAL A 695 -16.35 15.87 -2.85
C VAL A 695 -14.95 15.83 -2.26
N SER A 696 -14.28 14.68 -2.37
CA SER A 696 -13.12 14.28 -1.56
C SER A 696 -12.48 13.04 -2.17
N PHE A 697 -11.14 12.94 -2.15
CA PHE A 697 -10.35 11.84 -2.73
C PHE A 697 -9.66 10.99 -1.66
N GLU A 698 -10.03 11.20 -0.38
CA GLU A 698 -9.28 10.72 0.78
C GLU A 698 -9.98 9.54 1.50
N TYR A 699 -11.30 9.40 1.36
CA TYR A 699 -12.13 8.54 2.21
C TYR A 699 -13.33 7.91 1.48
N GLY A 700 -13.81 6.77 2.00
CA GLY A 700 -15.03 6.11 1.52
C GLY A 700 -14.79 5.06 0.43
N ALA A 701 -15.86 4.62 -0.24
CA ALA A 701 -15.86 3.47 -1.14
C ALA A 701 -15.04 3.71 -2.41
N TRP A 702 -13.95 2.96 -2.54
CA TRP A 702 -13.11 2.90 -3.74
C TRP A 702 -13.85 2.20 -4.88
N SER A 703 -14.33 0.98 -4.61
CA SER A 703 -14.84 0.07 -5.63
C SER A 703 -15.69 -1.03 -5.01
N SER A 704 -16.43 -1.75 -5.85
CA SER A 704 -17.31 -2.85 -5.45
C SER A 704 -17.36 -3.95 -6.48
N TYR A 705 -17.41 -5.21 -6.02
CA TYR A 705 -17.54 -6.37 -6.90
C TYR A 705 -18.91 -7.03 -6.70
N PRO A 706 -19.86 -6.85 -7.64
CA PRO A 706 -21.23 -7.33 -7.52
C PRO A 706 -21.47 -8.69 -8.20
N HIS A 707 -20.45 -9.37 -8.74
CA HIS A 707 -20.63 -10.53 -9.64
C HIS A 707 -20.64 -11.91 -8.97
N PHE A 708 -20.50 -12.00 -7.64
CA PHE A 708 -20.53 -13.28 -6.91
C PHE A 708 -21.81 -14.10 -7.16
N LYS A 709 -21.69 -15.43 -7.17
CA LYS A 709 -22.81 -16.35 -7.43
C LYS A 709 -23.76 -16.43 -6.24
N SER A 710 -23.26 -16.18 -5.03
CA SER A 710 -24.09 -16.08 -3.82
C SER A 710 -25.00 -14.84 -3.78
N GLY A 711 -24.79 -13.86 -4.66
CA GLY A 711 -25.62 -12.64 -4.76
C GLY A 711 -25.25 -11.51 -3.78
N ILE A 712 -24.12 -11.62 -3.09
CA ILE A 712 -23.51 -10.53 -2.32
C ILE A 712 -22.85 -9.49 -3.24
N VAL A 713 -22.70 -8.28 -2.69
CA VAL A 713 -21.77 -7.27 -3.21
C VAL A 713 -20.69 -7.06 -2.14
N VAL A 714 -19.43 -7.18 -2.52
CA VAL A 714 -18.31 -6.75 -1.65
C VAL A 714 -17.88 -5.34 -2.04
N VAL A 715 -17.52 -4.51 -1.05
CA VAL A 715 -17.12 -3.11 -1.26
C VAL A 715 -15.82 -2.84 -0.49
N SER A 716 -14.83 -2.26 -1.17
CA SER A 716 -13.60 -1.76 -0.54
C SER A 716 -13.73 -0.26 -0.30
N SER A 717 -13.37 0.19 0.90
CA SER A 717 -13.58 1.56 1.37
C SER A 717 -12.37 2.03 2.17
N MET A 718 -11.69 3.09 1.71
CA MET A 718 -10.26 3.36 1.94
C MET A 718 -9.77 3.26 3.39
N GLU A 719 -10.46 3.94 4.31
CA GLU A 719 -10.14 3.92 5.75
C GLU A 719 -10.90 2.82 6.50
N GLN A 720 -12.07 2.46 6.00
CA GLN A 720 -13.02 1.61 6.70
C GLN A 720 -12.61 0.14 6.60
N GLY A 721 -12.36 -0.34 5.38
CA GLY A 721 -12.00 -1.73 5.08
C GLY A 721 -12.95 -2.38 4.07
N LEU A 722 -13.25 -3.65 4.29
CA LEU A 722 -14.06 -4.51 3.42
C LEU A 722 -15.46 -4.68 4.01
N PHE A 723 -16.48 -4.29 3.24
CA PHE A 723 -17.87 -4.58 3.54
C PHE A 723 -18.35 -5.79 2.72
N VAL A 724 -19.12 -6.67 3.33
CA VAL A 724 -19.88 -7.74 2.67
C VAL A 724 -21.37 -7.42 2.82
N LEU A 725 -22.01 -7.11 1.70
CA LEU A 725 -23.35 -6.53 1.65
C LEU A 725 -24.35 -7.43 0.89
N GLN A 726 -25.61 -7.42 1.33
CA GLN A 726 -26.70 -8.11 0.63
C GLN A 726 -27.78 -7.14 0.17
N PRO A 727 -27.91 -6.87 -1.14
CA PRO A 727 -29.10 -6.24 -1.69
C PRO A 727 -30.33 -7.16 -1.51
N THR A 728 -31.46 -6.61 -1.06
CA THR A 728 -32.64 -7.41 -0.66
C THR A 728 -33.82 -7.34 -1.61
N THR A 729 -33.88 -6.33 -2.49
CA THR A 729 -35.01 -6.11 -3.42
C THR A 729 -34.61 -6.20 -4.89
N LEU A 730 -33.38 -6.59 -5.21
CA LEU A 730 -32.91 -6.70 -6.59
C LEU A 730 -33.39 -8.01 -7.20
N THR A 731 -34.07 -7.92 -8.35
CA THR A 731 -34.45 -9.10 -9.13
C THR A 731 -33.33 -9.38 -10.12
N ILE A 732 -32.29 -10.12 -9.69
CA ILE A 732 -31.05 -10.30 -10.48
C ILE A 732 -31.28 -11.22 -11.71
N THR A 733 -31.97 -10.70 -12.72
CA THR A 733 -32.03 -11.21 -14.09
C THR A 733 -30.72 -10.88 -14.81
N GLY A 734 -29.62 -11.42 -14.27
CA GLY A 734 -28.24 -11.04 -14.59
C GLY A 734 -27.18 -11.79 -13.76
N ALA A 735 -27.56 -12.79 -12.97
CA ALA A 735 -26.68 -13.94 -12.86
C ALA A 735 -26.56 -14.56 -14.26
N GLU A 736 -25.43 -15.24 -14.53
CA GLU A 736 -25.23 -15.92 -15.82
C GLU A 736 -26.48 -16.68 -16.23
N GLN A 737 -26.75 -16.76 -17.54
CA GLN A 737 -27.28 -18.02 -18.02
C GLN A 737 -26.19 -19.08 -17.79
N ASP A 738 -26.20 -19.65 -16.58
CA ASP A 738 -26.03 -21.09 -16.38
C ASP A 738 -26.64 -21.71 -17.63
N VAL A 739 -25.79 -22.26 -18.50
CA VAL A 739 -26.16 -22.51 -19.89
C VAL A 739 -27.17 -23.65 -19.88
N GLU A 740 -28.45 -23.29 -19.74
CA GLU A 740 -29.53 -24.18 -19.34
C GLU A 740 -29.55 -25.33 -20.33
N VAL A 741 -29.00 -26.47 -19.89
CA VAL A 741 -28.70 -27.59 -20.78
C VAL A 741 -30.07 -28.13 -21.19
N PRO A 742 -30.55 -27.83 -22.41
CA PRO A 742 -31.97 -27.95 -22.69
C PRO A 742 -32.35 -29.42 -22.60
N GLU A 743 -33.49 -29.76 -21.99
CA GLU A 743 -33.88 -31.17 -21.77
C GLU A 743 -33.94 -32.00 -23.07
N ALA A 744 -34.04 -31.36 -24.23
CA ALA A 744 -33.98 -32.00 -25.54
C ALA A 744 -33.36 -31.11 -26.61
N PHE A 745 -32.83 -31.73 -27.67
CA PHE A 745 -32.34 -31.03 -28.87
C PHE A 745 -33.43 -30.14 -29.49
N SER A 746 -33.21 -28.84 -29.62
CA SER A 746 -34.14 -27.89 -30.26
C SER A 746 -33.48 -27.12 -31.41
N LEU A 747 -34.31 -26.48 -32.24
CA LEU A 747 -33.90 -25.72 -33.41
C LEU A 747 -34.46 -24.29 -33.28
N GLY A 748 -33.59 -23.31 -33.09
CA GLY A 748 -33.96 -21.89 -33.00
C GLY A 748 -34.34 -21.25 -34.34
N GLY A 749 -34.10 -21.95 -35.45
CA GLY A 749 -34.45 -21.51 -36.81
C GLY A 749 -33.22 -21.14 -37.61
N ASN A 750 -33.34 -20.13 -38.48
CA ASN A 750 -32.21 -19.57 -39.21
C ASN A 750 -32.44 -18.09 -39.55
N TYR A 751 -31.37 -17.28 -39.49
CA TYR A 751 -31.41 -15.84 -39.75
C TYR A 751 -30.13 -15.37 -40.47
N PRO A 752 -30.20 -14.41 -41.42
CA PRO A 752 -31.42 -13.86 -42.03
C PRO A 752 -32.22 -14.92 -42.79
N ASN A 753 -33.52 -14.67 -43.02
CA ASN A 753 -34.40 -15.54 -43.80
C ASN A 753 -35.60 -14.72 -44.34
N PRO A 754 -35.67 -14.36 -45.64
CA PRO A 754 -34.77 -14.75 -46.72
C PRO A 754 -33.32 -14.27 -46.56
N PHE A 755 -32.39 -14.91 -47.28
CA PHE A 755 -30.95 -14.70 -47.11
C PHE A 755 -30.18 -14.53 -48.42
N ASN A 756 -29.04 -13.84 -48.36
CA ASN A 756 -28.14 -13.62 -49.50
C ASN A 756 -26.70 -13.28 -49.03
N PRO A 757 -25.66 -14.05 -49.36
CA PRO A 757 -25.68 -15.44 -49.81
C PRO A 757 -25.76 -16.44 -48.63
N SER A 758 -25.60 -16.00 -47.38
CA SER A 758 -25.45 -16.86 -46.19
C SER A 758 -26.56 -16.67 -45.14
N THR A 759 -26.82 -17.71 -44.35
CA THR A 759 -27.74 -17.71 -43.20
C THR A 759 -27.18 -18.55 -42.06
N ARG A 760 -27.33 -18.05 -40.83
CA ARG A 760 -26.91 -18.72 -39.59
C ARG A 760 -28.05 -19.58 -39.08
N ILE A 761 -27.85 -20.89 -38.98
CA ILE A 761 -28.85 -21.84 -38.45
C ILE A 761 -28.58 -22.07 -36.97
N THR A 762 -29.54 -21.78 -36.10
CA THR A 762 -29.39 -21.86 -34.63
C THR A 762 -30.09 -23.09 -34.04
N PHE A 763 -29.50 -23.68 -32.99
CA PHE A 763 -29.98 -24.89 -32.32
C PHE A 763 -29.40 -25.03 -30.89
N ASP A 764 -29.97 -25.93 -30.11
CA ASP A 764 -29.68 -26.07 -28.67
C ASP A 764 -29.47 -27.56 -28.33
N LEU A 765 -28.44 -27.90 -27.55
CA LEU A 765 -27.98 -29.28 -27.36
C LEU A 765 -28.06 -29.77 -25.90
N PRO A 766 -28.73 -30.90 -25.59
CA PRO A 766 -28.80 -31.50 -24.25
C PRO A 766 -27.47 -32.14 -23.79
N ALA A 767 -26.57 -32.42 -24.73
CA ALA A 767 -25.29 -33.06 -24.51
C ALA A 767 -24.33 -32.70 -25.65
N SER A 768 -23.03 -32.89 -25.46
CA SER A 768 -22.04 -32.74 -26.53
C SER A 768 -22.35 -33.71 -27.68
N ALA A 769 -22.29 -33.22 -28.92
CA ALA A 769 -22.77 -33.94 -30.08
C ALA A 769 -22.00 -33.61 -31.37
N GLU A 770 -21.91 -34.59 -32.27
CA GLU A 770 -21.56 -34.36 -33.66
C GLU A 770 -22.80 -33.91 -34.44
N VAL A 771 -22.80 -32.69 -34.95
CA VAL A 771 -23.95 -32.10 -35.67
C VAL A 771 -23.65 -32.00 -37.16
N THR A 772 -24.43 -32.72 -37.97
CA THR A 772 -24.37 -32.74 -39.44
C THR A 772 -25.55 -31.95 -40.03
N LEU A 773 -25.29 -31.11 -41.05
CA LEU A 773 -26.31 -30.30 -41.74
C LEU A 773 -26.50 -30.78 -43.18
N LEU A 774 -27.73 -31.22 -43.50
CA LEU A 774 -28.14 -31.69 -44.83
C LEU A 774 -29.20 -30.74 -45.42
N VAL A 775 -29.04 -30.32 -46.67
CA VAL A 775 -29.92 -29.34 -47.33
C VAL A 775 -30.52 -29.92 -48.61
N PHE A 776 -31.83 -29.79 -48.76
CA PHE A 776 -32.66 -30.40 -49.79
C PHE A 776 -33.48 -29.35 -50.53
N ASP A 777 -33.78 -29.61 -51.81
CA ASP A 777 -34.77 -28.82 -52.56
C ASP A 777 -36.22 -29.18 -52.19
N THR A 778 -37.18 -28.44 -52.77
CA THR A 778 -38.62 -28.69 -52.59
C THR A 778 -39.12 -30.01 -53.19
N GLN A 779 -38.27 -30.77 -53.90
CA GLN A 779 -38.54 -32.13 -54.37
C GLN A 779 -37.90 -33.20 -53.45
N GLY A 780 -37.25 -32.80 -52.35
CA GLY A 780 -36.60 -33.70 -51.40
C GLY A 780 -35.25 -34.25 -51.87
N ARG A 781 -34.63 -33.66 -52.91
CA ARG A 781 -33.29 -34.06 -53.38
C ARG A 781 -32.23 -33.31 -52.60
N LEU A 782 -31.21 -34.01 -52.12
CA LEU A 782 -30.06 -33.40 -51.44
C LEU A 782 -29.29 -32.50 -52.43
N VAL A 783 -29.11 -31.22 -52.10
CA VAL A 783 -28.41 -30.23 -52.92
C VAL A 783 -27.09 -29.76 -52.30
N LYS A 784 -26.95 -29.79 -50.97
CA LYS A 784 -25.72 -29.44 -50.26
C LYS A 784 -25.68 -30.18 -48.92
N ALA A 785 -24.49 -30.53 -48.46
CA ALA A 785 -24.27 -31.14 -47.15
C ALA A 785 -23.01 -30.54 -46.54
N LEU A 786 -23.05 -30.27 -45.23
CA LEU A 786 -21.89 -29.93 -44.42
C LEU A 786 -21.64 -31.11 -43.47
N PRO A 787 -20.41 -31.65 -43.43
CA PRO A 787 -20.07 -32.81 -42.61
C PRO A 787 -20.19 -32.48 -41.11
N GLY A 788 -20.21 -33.53 -40.28
CA GLY A 788 -20.33 -33.41 -38.84
C GLY A 788 -19.29 -32.48 -38.22
N GLN A 789 -19.76 -31.54 -37.41
CA GLN A 789 -18.94 -30.66 -36.57
C GLN A 789 -19.23 -30.98 -35.11
N GLN A 790 -18.20 -30.95 -34.27
CA GLN A 790 -18.34 -31.24 -32.83
C GLN A 790 -18.77 -29.98 -32.07
N PHE A 791 -19.84 -30.08 -31.29
CA PHE A 791 -20.35 -29.02 -30.43
C PHE A 791 -20.49 -29.54 -29.00
N GLY A 792 -20.09 -28.72 -28.01
CA GLY A 792 -20.43 -28.95 -26.61
C GLY A 792 -21.92 -28.69 -26.32
N ALA A 793 -22.41 -29.22 -25.19
CA ALA A 793 -23.77 -29.01 -24.71
C ALA A 793 -24.15 -27.52 -24.54
N GLY A 794 -25.45 -27.23 -24.48
CA GLY A 794 -26.03 -25.92 -24.17
C GLY A 794 -26.82 -25.27 -25.30
N ALA A 795 -27.43 -24.12 -25.00
CA ALA A 795 -28.27 -23.36 -25.93
C ALA A 795 -27.49 -22.55 -26.99
N ARG A 796 -28.23 -22.01 -27.97
CA ARG A 796 -27.82 -20.99 -28.96
C ARG A 796 -26.57 -21.34 -29.79
N LYS A 797 -26.28 -22.63 -29.98
CA LYS A 797 -25.26 -23.12 -30.92
C LYS A 797 -25.67 -22.75 -32.35
N SER A 798 -24.71 -22.67 -33.27
CA SER A 798 -25.04 -22.37 -34.67
C SER A 798 -24.09 -22.99 -35.69
N ILE A 799 -24.62 -23.18 -36.91
CA ILE A 799 -23.87 -23.54 -38.11
C ILE A 799 -24.15 -22.50 -39.19
N GLU A 800 -23.09 -21.94 -39.77
CA GLU A 800 -23.18 -21.06 -40.93
C GLU A 800 -23.46 -21.85 -42.21
N PHE A 801 -24.46 -21.40 -42.99
CA PHE A 801 -24.79 -21.97 -44.29
C PHE A 801 -24.67 -20.93 -45.40
N SER A 802 -23.68 -21.10 -46.29
CA SER A 802 -23.62 -20.37 -47.56
C SER A 802 -24.46 -21.07 -48.64
N GLY A 803 -25.42 -20.33 -49.20
CA GLY A 803 -26.18 -20.67 -50.40
C GLY A 803 -25.41 -20.49 -51.71
N GLU A 804 -24.10 -20.18 -51.66
CA GLU A 804 -23.26 -20.14 -52.86
C GLU A 804 -23.28 -21.48 -53.60
N GLY A 805 -23.32 -21.40 -54.94
CA GLY A 805 -23.59 -22.53 -55.84
C GLY A 805 -25.07 -22.87 -56.05
N LEU A 806 -25.99 -22.40 -55.18
CA LEU A 806 -27.43 -22.65 -55.29
C LEU A 806 -28.19 -21.52 -55.99
N ALA A 807 -29.40 -21.81 -56.48
CA ALA A 807 -30.29 -20.85 -57.15
C ALA A 807 -31.26 -20.19 -56.15
N SER A 808 -31.81 -19.01 -56.48
CA SER A 808 -32.83 -18.38 -55.65
C SER A 808 -34.06 -19.28 -55.52
N GLY A 809 -34.55 -19.46 -54.29
CA GLY A 809 -35.63 -20.38 -53.97
C GLY A 809 -35.62 -20.87 -52.52
N THR A 810 -36.67 -21.62 -52.15
CA THR A 810 -36.83 -22.20 -50.82
C THR A 810 -36.21 -23.59 -50.74
N TYR A 811 -35.46 -23.83 -49.66
CA TYR A 811 -34.77 -25.07 -49.34
C TYR A 811 -35.22 -25.60 -47.98
N VAL A 812 -35.30 -26.92 -47.84
CA VAL A 812 -35.56 -27.60 -46.56
C VAL A 812 -34.23 -28.11 -46.04
N TYR A 813 -33.90 -27.82 -44.79
CA TYR A 813 -32.69 -28.34 -44.15
C TYR A 813 -33.01 -29.29 -43.00
N ARG A 814 -32.05 -30.15 -42.68
CA ARG A 814 -32.08 -31.10 -41.57
C ARG A 814 -30.78 -31.02 -40.80
N LEU A 815 -30.87 -30.81 -39.49
CA LEU A 815 -29.76 -31.06 -38.57
C LEU A 815 -29.94 -32.45 -37.96
N MET A 816 -28.84 -33.19 -37.89
CA MET A 816 -28.72 -34.47 -37.20
C MET A 816 -27.65 -34.31 -36.13
N ALA A 817 -28.02 -34.45 -34.86
CA ALA A 817 -27.11 -34.42 -33.72
C ALA A 817 -26.91 -35.85 -33.19
N VAL A 818 -25.66 -36.34 -33.21
CA VAL A 818 -25.28 -37.65 -32.66
C VAL A 818 -24.55 -37.44 -31.34
N MET A 819 -25.16 -37.89 -30.26
CA MET A 819 -24.63 -37.85 -28.89
C MET A 819 -24.07 -39.24 -28.53
N GLU A 820 -23.37 -39.35 -27.41
CA GLU A 820 -22.66 -40.58 -27.03
C GLU A 820 -23.58 -41.83 -26.92
N HIS A 821 -24.86 -41.64 -26.59
CA HIS A 821 -25.84 -42.73 -26.39
C HIS A 821 -27.18 -42.56 -27.14
N ASP A 822 -27.39 -41.46 -27.90
CA ASP A 822 -28.65 -41.20 -28.64
C ASP A 822 -28.40 -40.33 -29.90
N ALA A 823 -29.35 -40.30 -30.84
CA ALA A 823 -29.26 -39.50 -32.07
C ALA A 823 -30.58 -38.80 -32.41
N ALA A 824 -30.56 -37.46 -32.39
CA ALA A 824 -31.74 -36.62 -32.55
C ALA A 824 -31.72 -35.82 -33.86
N VAL A 825 -32.92 -35.51 -34.38
CA VAL A 825 -33.08 -34.87 -35.71
C VAL A 825 -34.08 -33.71 -35.64
N ARG A 826 -33.73 -32.58 -36.26
CA ARG A 826 -34.61 -31.42 -36.47
C ARG A 826 -34.54 -30.96 -37.92
N ALA A 827 -35.56 -30.24 -38.38
CA ALA A 827 -35.64 -29.74 -39.74
C ALA A 827 -36.28 -28.35 -39.79
N GLY A 828 -35.85 -27.52 -40.74
CA GLY A 828 -36.32 -26.15 -40.94
C GLY A 828 -36.34 -25.76 -42.41
N VAL A 829 -36.72 -24.51 -42.69
CA VAL A 829 -36.96 -24.01 -44.05
C VAL A 829 -36.32 -22.64 -44.24
N MET A 830 -35.47 -22.50 -45.25
CA MET A 830 -34.72 -21.28 -45.55
C MET A 830 -34.88 -20.87 -47.01
N THR A 831 -34.96 -19.56 -47.29
CA THR A 831 -35.19 -19.04 -48.64
C THR A 831 -34.02 -18.18 -49.11
N LEU A 832 -33.29 -18.65 -50.12
CA LEU A 832 -32.20 -17.93 -50.77
C LEU A 832 -32.79 -16.93 -51.78
N VAL A 833 -32.43 -15.65 -51.68
CA VAL A 833 -32.84 -14.59 -52.62
C VAL A 833 -31.58 -13.88 -53.10
N ARG A 834 -31.05 -14.30 -54.25
CA ARG A 834 -30.01 -13.55 -54.98
C ARG A 834 -30.59 -12.35 -55.69
#